data_AF-A0AAN7WLY4-F1
#
_entry.id   AF-A0AAN7WLY4-F1
#
_cell.length_a   1.000
_cell.length_b   1.000
_cell.length_c   1.000
_cell.angle_alpha   90.00
_cell.angle_beta   90.00
_cell.angle_gamma   90.00
#
_symmetry.space_group_name_H-M   'P 1'
#
loop_
_entity.id
_entity.type
_entity.pdbx_description
1 polymer ?
#
loop_
_entity_poly.entity_id
_entity_poly.type
_entity_poly.pdbx_seq_one_letter_code
_entity_poly.pdbx_strand_id
1 'polypeptide(L)'
;MQSNVFIGVKPSLNHTVGNLTNSNEYIKNDIFSGNYDYILLPITNSRYKETVKRYIKDFKDSQDKTFCSDLTIPEPQLQDISISPFNGGSQEEAPRYIGLLSSWLELESPDLLQRSLAFQVLLNECRYAKYVGIKKLILAPPKDLVNLQDYSQIVARLLNSDIFRPGQDATQQNTERMILSISLPLCEDSDPLATWEIWNTVRKLCDFHPSLTISLAISKVKTPNYVLNRWLCEPVSCLLVSSSIFATNKYGYPVLYKFNQNLIRKFQDINGNSQITSNDLCVLLHGMEKYAYSVNGGENSYLAYINHLLKKGDQAMLSECINGSNEPYLLSPLKPNSENLTNEIYSNFEKDEVKYDMYEKAIEKAICNIKNFIDNSSQFTILIAGAGRGAIVDKLYQVIMKHNIINRARILALEKNPEACLYLQKRNFEYWNSRVELIKEDMKTWKDPTIKIDICISELLGSFGCNELSPECLFEIEKYHGKPNTIYIPKSYSSYVAPITCPLIYQKLKDTNDRKKNLQSFWVLHKIPYQVLSSKISKVWTFKHPMIRANFTQQYTTVFKLKQRGEIHGLIGFFTAILYDEETILSIIPDGHIVKDKLENYHMHNMENIFHTKDMISWSPIIFPLEQPLPIVDDTEVSLSISRLHNGREVWYEWSMESFMYFVVPEEKVRQINNHTSLSKDVSNNNHDHNIYVMPKTKYMGYRDMSTFEEVTNTKNPNPNPNLNLNPKSNLNSNSNSSLTLSKSKNANANTNTNISSNLEDSQQNSLLKNKNFVNLTTDNEEDEKAQDFALQNFNSGWQSVNDIHGWVTDDPILAQEHGTYIHKDINPTPTFNLSKNDSNNTHTSPPNHYLSSPPPHKPMIILPQQLDLEPINEEYISQEIHMRVKTGSTTIHNIGGHAFSIPI
;
A
#
# COMPACT_ATOMS: atom_id res chain seq x y z
N MET A 1 -2.89 11.02 27.47
CA MET A 1 -3.00 10.86 26.02
C MET A 1 -2.93 9.37 25.74
N GLN A 2 -3.98 8.82 25.14
CA GLN A 2 -4.01 7.42 24.71
C GLN A 2 -3.27 7.35 23.37
N SER A 3 -2.47 6.30 23.16
CA SER A 3 -1.76 6.12 21.89
C SER A 3 -2.75 5.77 20.77
N ASN A 4 -2.38 6.02 19.52
CA ASN A 4 -3.15 5.50 18.39
C ASN A 4 -3.08 3.97 18.30
N VAL A 5 -2.04 3.34 18.86
CA VAL A 5 -1.83 1.89 18.87
C VAL A 5 -2.22 1.31 20.23
N PHE A 6 -3.03 0.26 20.24
CA PHE A 6 -3.41 -0.45 21.45
C PHE A 6 -2.29 -1.39 21.94
N ILE A 7 -2.29 -1.68 23.23
CA ILE A 7 -1.40 -2.67 23.84
C ILE A 7 -2.21 -3.85 24.37
N GLY A 8 -1.74 -5.07 24.11
CA GLY A 8 -2.35 -6.28 24.65
C GLY A 8 -1.36 -7.16 25.39
N VAL A 9 -1.87 -7.99 26.29
CA VAL A 9 -1.08 -9.00 27.01
C VAL A 9 -1.69 -10.39 26.85
N LYS A 10 -0.83 -11.41 26.71
CA LYS A 10 -1.20 -12.81 26.92
C LYS A 10 -0.71 -13.24 28.32
N PRO A 11 -1.61 -13.43 29.30
CA PRO A 11 -1.24 -13.87 30.65
C PRO A 11 -0.81 -15.35 30.66
N SER A 12 -0.06 -15.75 31.69
CA SER A 12 0.33 -17.16 31.86
C SER A 12 -0.86 -18.02 32.32
N LEU A 13 -0.92 -19.26 31.81
CA LEU A 13 -2.00 -20.20 32.13
C LEU A 13 -2.06 -20.56 33.63
N ASN A 14 -0.96 -20.41 34.36
CA ASN A 14 -0.89 -20.71 35.79
C ASN A 14 -1.73 -19.74 36.64
N HIS A 15 -1.91 -18.47 36.21
CA HIS A 15 -2.78 -17.52 36.90
C HIS A 15 -4.28 -17.80 36.70
N THR A 16 -4.65 -18.55 35.64
CA THR A 16 -6.05 -18.90 35.34
C THR A 16 -6.58 -20.16 36.03
N VAL A 17 -5.74 -20.92 36.75
CA VAL A 17 -6.13 -22.23 37.34
C VAL A 17 -6.62 -22.12 38.80
N GLY A 18 -6.55 -20.94 39.42
CA GLY A 18 -7.09 -20.69 40.76
C GLY A 18 -8.63 -20.63 40.80
N ASN A 19 -9.28 -21.74 41.18
CA ASN A 19 -10.71 -21.87 41.55
C ASN A 19 -11.73 -21.02 40.78
N LEU A 20 -12.39 -21.67 39.81
CA LEU A 20 -13.46 -21.17 38.92
C LEU A 20 -14.78 -20.72 39.60
N THR A 21 -14.76 -20.28 40.87
CA THR A 21 -15.95 -19.80 41.60
C THR A 21 -15.95 -18.28 41.86
N ASN A 22 -14.84 -17.56 41.68
CA ASN A 22 -14.76 -16.10 41.88
C ASN A 22 -13.67 -15.43 41.00
N SER A 23 -13.55 -15.82 39.73
CA SER A 23 -12.44 -15.44 38.84
C SER A 23 -12.37 -13.95 38.43
N ASN A 24 -13.46 -13.18 38.58
CA ASN A 24 -13.52 -11.80 38.08
C ASN A 24 -12.87 -10.73 38.97
N GLU A 25 -12.60 -11.00 40.24
CA GLU A 25 -11.83 -10.08 41.11
C GLU A 25 -10.33 -10.36 41.06
N TYR A 26 -9.91 -11.63 41.00
CA TYR A 26 -8.49 -12.01 41.02
C TYR A 26 -7.73 -11.68 39.73
N ILE A 27 -8.36 -11.81 38.55
CA ILE A 27 -7.72 -11.41 37.29
C ILE A 27 -7.61 -9.87 37.18
N LYS A 28 -8.52 -9.12 37.84
CA LYS A 28 -8.53 -7.64 37.81
C LYS A 28 -7.47 -6.99 38.70
N ASN A 29 -7.09 -7.61 39.82
CA ASN A 29 -6.37 -6.91 40.88
C ASN A 29 -4.85 -7.19 40.97
N ASP A 30 -4.33 -8.32 40.45
CA ASP A 30 -2.95 -8.75 40.75
C ASP A 30 -2.01 -8.98 39.55
N ILE A 31 -2.48 -9.11 38.30
CA ILE A 31 -1.59 -9.61 37.22
C ILE A 31 -0.62 -8.54 36.71
N PHE A 32 -1.08 -7.33 36.37
CA PHE A 32 -0.20 -6.23 35.96
C PHE A 32 -0.65 -4.88 36.53
N SER A 33 0.29 -4.09 37.06
CA SER A 33 0.03 -2.76 37.63
C SER A 33 0.16 -1.63 36.59
N GLY A 34 -0.15 -1.91 35.33
CA GLY A 34 0.07 -1.00 34.20
C GLY A 34 -1.05 -1.09 33.16
N ASN A 35 -1.28 0.00 32.44
CA ASN A 35 -2.36 0.09 31.47
C ASN A 35 -2.07 -0.78 30.23
N TYR A 36 -3.00 -1.67 29.92
CA TYR A 36 -3.11 -2.42 28.67
C TYR A 36 -4.59 -2.42 28.24
N ASP A 37 -4.85 -2.39 26.94
CA ASP A 37 -6.19 -2.28 26.38
C ASP A 37 -6.84 -3.64 26.09
N TYR A 38 -6.02 -4.68 25.86
CA TYR A 38 -6.47 -6.03 25.48
C TYR A 38 -5.86 -7.18 26.28
N ILE A 39 -6.64 -8.24 26.51
CA ILE A 39 -6.17 -9.55 26.97
C ILE A 39 -6.40 -10.59 25.86
N LEU A 40 -5.36 -11.34 25.49
CA LEU A 40 -5.50 -12.52 24.63
C LEU A 40 -5.76 -13.77 25.48
N LEU A 41 -6.91 -14.43 25.27
CA LEU A 41 -7.27 -15.68 25.93
C LEU A 41 -7.84 -16.70 24.92
N PRO A 42 -7.64 -18.01 25.12
CA PRO A 42 -8.36 -19.05 24.38
C PRO A 42 -9.87 -18.90 24.51
N ILE A 43 -10.61 -18.99 23.40
CA ILE A 43 -12.09 -18.99 23.46
C ILE A 43 -12.57 -20.17 24.30
N THR A 44 -12.07 -21.37 23.99
CA THR A 44 -12.32 -22.60 24.77
C THR A 44 -11.06 -23.13 25.43
N ASN A 45 -11.25 -23.89 26.50
CA ASN A 45 -10.20 -24.49 27.30
C ASN A 45 -10.01 -25.99 26.95
N SER A 46 -9.03 -26.65 27.57
CA SER A 46 -8.69 -28.05 27.29
C SER A 46 -9.84 -29.05 27.53
N ARG A 47 -10.84 -28.69 28.35
CA ARG A 47 -12.03 -29.50 28.56
C ARG A 47 -12.88 -29.61 27.30
N TYR A 48 -13.01 -28.54 26.51
CA TYR A 48 -13.74 -28.60 25.24
C TYR A 48 -13.08 -29.59 24.28
N LYS A 49 -11.75 -29.52 24.15
CA LYS A 49 -10.95 -30.48 23.35
C LYS A 49 -11.22 -31.94 23.76
N GLU A 50 -11.23 -32.25 25.05
CA GLU A 50 -11.51 -33.61 25.54
C GLU A 50 -13.00 -34.01 25.45
N THR A 51 -13.92 -33.05 25.40
CA THR A 51 -15.34 -33.29 25.06
C THR A 51 -15.48 -33.62 23.58
N VAL A 52 -14.92 -32.79 22.68
CA VAL A 52 -14.96 -33.00 21.23
C VAL A 52 -14.32 -34.34 20.84
N LYS A 53 -13.14 -34.69 21.39
CA LYS A 53 -12.52 -36.01 21.20
C LYS A 53 -13.44 -37.18 21.55
N ARG A 54 -14.24 -37.05 22.62
CA ARG A 54 -15.21 -38.07 23.04
C ARG A 54 -16.31 -38.24 22.00
N TYR A 55 -16.91 -37.13 21.55
CA TYR A 55 -17.90 -37.15 20.47
C TYR A 55 -17.37 -37.79 19.17
N ILE A 56 -16.11 -37.56 18.78
CA ILE A 56 -15.49 -38.25 17.63
C ILE A 56 -15.42 -39.75 17.88
N LYS A 57 -14.96 -40.16 19.06
CA LYS A 57 -14.79 -41.56 19.41
C LYS A 57 -16.14 -42.27 19.42
N ASP A 58 -17.10 -41.73 20.15
CA ASP A 58 -18.45 -42.27 20.26
C ASP A 58 -19.11 -42.37 18.86
N PHE A 59 -18.90 -41.37 17.99
CA PHE A 59 -19.35 -41.43 16.59
C PHE A 59 -18.70 -42.57 15.80
N LYS A 60 -17.37 -42.73 15.88
CA LYS A 60 -16.64 -43.81 15.20
C LYS A 60 -17.04 -45.19 15.73
N ASP A 61 -17.25 -45.32 17.04
CA ASP A 61 -17.71 -46.54 17.69
C ASP A 61 -19.19 -46.85 17.36
N SER A 62 -20.01 -45.84 17.01
CA SER A 62 -21.43 -45.99 16.68
C SER A 62 -21.75 -46.31 15.20
N GLN A 63 -20.75 -46.43 14.32
CA GLN A 63 -20.91 -46.66 12.87
C GLN A 63 -21.44 -48.06 12.49
N ASP A 64 -22.17 -48.74 13.38
CA ASP A 64 -22.74 -50.06 13.15
C ASP A 64 -24.10 -49.97 12.41
N LYS A 65 -24.02 -49.93 11.07
CA LYS A 65 -25.04 -50.40 10.10
C LYS A 65 -26.52 -50.22 10.48
N THR A 66 -27.08 -49.01 10.36
CA THR A 66 -28.46 -48.82 9.81
C THR A 66 -28.85 -47.35 9.60
N PHE A 67 -28.24 -46.39 10.31
CA PHE A 67 -28.50 -44.96 10.12
C PHE A 67 -27.21 -44.16 9.97
N CYS A 68 -27.05 -43.47 8.83
CA CYS A 68 -26.02 -42.46 8.66
C CYS A 68 -26.53 -41.16 9.28
N SER A 69 -26.07 -40.84 10.49
CA SER A 69 -26.26 -39.50 11.08
C SER A 69 -25.00 -38.66 10.83
N ASP A 70 -25.17 -37.37 10.60
CA ASP A 70 -24.03 -36.47 10.39
C ASP A 70 -23.36 -36.13 11.73
N LEU A 71 -22.02 -36.27 11.80
CA LEU A 71 -21.26 -35.89 12.98
C LEU A 71 -21.46 -34.40 13.30
N THR A 72 -22.17 -34.14 14.39
CA THR A 72 -22.46 -32.78 14.88
C THR A 72 -21.74 -32.56 16.20
N ILE A 73 -20.89 -31.54 16.25
CA ILE A 73 -20.11 -31.16 17.43
C ILE A 73 -20.90 -30.13 18.26
N PRO A 74 -21.18 -30.40 19.54
CA PRO A 74 -21.99 -29.51 20.37
C PRO A 74 -21.25 -28.20 20.69
N GLU A 75 -22.02 -27.15 20.98
CA GLU A 75 -21.50 -25.87 21.44
C GLU A 75 -20.86 -25.97 22.84
N PRO A 76 -19.81 -25.19 23.14
CA PRO A 76 -19.10 -25.25 24.41
C PRO A 76 -20.00 -24.84 25.58
N GLN A 77 -19.90 -25.56 26.70
CA GLN A 77 -20.61 -25.24 27.93
C GLN A 77 -19.86 -24.17 28.76
N LEU A 78 -20.49 -23.64 29.81
CA LEU A 78 -19.90 -22.61 30.69
C LEU A 78 -18.54 -23.04 31.31
N GLN A 79 -18.33 -24.33 31.46
CA GLN A 79 -17.11 -24.96 31.97
C GLN A 79 -16.02 -25.23 30.90
N ASP A 80 -16.38 -25.07 29.63
CA ASP A 80 -15.54 -25.37 28.45
C ASP A 80 -14.94 -24.10 27.84
N ILE A 81 -15.46 -22.92 28.20
CA ILE A 81 -14.98 -21.59 27.79
C ILE A 81 -13.86 -21.08 28.72
N SER A 82 -13.04 -20.13 28.24
CA SER A 82 -12.03 -19.43 29.08
C SER A 82 -12.31 -17.93 29.27
N ILE A 83 -13.28 -17.37 28.55
CA ILE A 83 -13.71 -15.96 28.65
C ILE A 83 -15.15 -15.96 29.15
N SER A 84 -15.43 -15.29 30.26
CA SER A 84 -16.77 -15.29 30.88
C SER A 84 -17.78 -14.44 30.09
N PRO A 85 -19.05 -14.90 29.92
CA PRO A 85 -20.10 -14.10 29.31
C PRO A 85 -20.66 -13.03 30.27
N PHE A 86 -20.34 -13.10 31.57
CA PHE A 86 -20.95 -12.27 32.62
C PHE A 86 -20.21 -10.95 32.90
N ASN A 87 -19.31 -10.52 32.00
CA ASN A 87 -18.48 -9.32 32.18
C ASN A 87 -19.24 -7.98 31.97
N GLY A 88 -20.54 -7.95 32.24
CA GLY A 88 -21.46 -6.82 31.98
C GLY A 88 -21.57 -5.75 33.07
N GLY A 89 -20.67 -5.74 34.07
CA GLY A 89 -20.66 -4.74 35.14
C GLY A 89 -19.53 -3.73 34.96
N SER A 90 -19.88 -2.44 34.83
CA SER A 90 -18.99 -1.26 34.63
C SER A 90 -18.04 -1.38 33.42
N GLN A 91 -18.43 -0.80 32.27
CA GLN A 91 -17.80 -1.04 30.97
C GLN A 91 -16.73 -0.04 30.48
N GLU A 92 -16.41 1.04 31.21
CA GLU A 92 -15.50 2.08 30.69
C GLU A 92 -14.01 1.89 31.03
N GLU A 93 -13.66 1.11 32.06
CA GLU A 93 -12.25 0.94 32.51
C GLU A 93 -11.71 -0.50 32.38
N ALA A 94 -12.50 -1.46 31.88
CA ALA A 94 -12.07 -2.85 31.77
C ALA A 94 -11.36 -3.14 30.42
N PRO A 95 -10.26 -3.91 30.41
CA PRO A 95 -9.59 -4.30 29.17
C PRO A 95 -10.48 -5.22 28.33
N ARG A 96 -10.40 -5.08 27.01
CA ARG A 96 -11.15 -5.86 26.02
C ARG A 96 -10.49 -7.21 25.78
N TYR A 97 -11.20 -8.14 25.15
CA TYR A 97 -10.66 -9.46 24.83
C TYR A 97 -10.32 -9.62 23.34
N ILE A 98 -9.18 -10.25 23.07
CA ILE A 98 -8.87 -10.89 21.78
C ILE A 98 -9.04 -12.39 22.00
N GLY A 99 -9.77 -13.06 21.12
CA GLY A 99 -9.99 -14.50 21.20
C GLY A 99 -8.89 -15.27 20.49
N LEU A 100 -8.22 -16.20 21.17
CA LEU A 100 -7.35 -17.19 20.54
C LEU A 100 -8.20 -18.42 20.18
N LEU A 101 -8.23 -18.78 18.90
CA LEU A 101 -8.95 -19.95 18.40
C LEU A 101 -8.16 -21.24 18.66
N SER A 102 -8.87 -22.36 18.72
CA SER A 102 -8.32 -23.68 19.06
C SER A 102 -7.17 -24.13 18.14
N SER A 103 -5.93 -24.00 18.61
CA SER A 103 -4.70 -24.33 17.87
C SER A 103 -4.43 -25.83 17.68
N TRP A 104 -5.21 -26.68 18.36
CA TRP A 104 -5.11 -28.15 18.28
C TRP A 104 -5.86 -28.75 17.09
N LEU A 105 -6.55 -27.92 16.31
CA LEU A 105 -7.27 -28.34 15.10
C LEU A 105 -6.31 -28.60 13.93
N GLU A 106 -6.76 -29.44 12.99
CA GLU A 106 -6.06 -29.75 11.74
C GLU A 106 -6.96 -29.30 10.58
N LEU A 107 -6.67 -28.14 9.99
CA LEU A 107 -7.52 -27.55 8.95
C LEU A 107 -7.17 -28.14 7.57
N GLU A 108 -5.97 -28.69 7.47
CA GLU A 108 -5.31 -29.21 6.27
C GLU A 108 -5.32 -30.74 6.19
N SER A 109 -5.84 -31.41 7.22
CA SER A 109 -5.87 -32.88 7.29
C SER A 109 -6.55 -33.45 6.04
N PRO A 110 -5.98 -34.47 5.36
CA PRO A 110 -6.62 -35.11 4.21
C PRO A 110 -7.92 -35.85 4.58
N ASP A 111 -8.18 -36.07 5.88
CA ASP A 111 -9.43 -36.64 6.38
C ASP A 111 -10.54 -35.57 6.41
N LEU A 112 -11.53 -35.72 5.52
CA LEU A 112 -12.71 -34.87 5.45
C LEU A 112 -13.48 -34.79 6.78
N LEU A 113 -13.46 -35.84 7.61
CA LEU A 113 -14.12 -35.84 8.92
C LEU A 113 -13.41 -34.89 9.89
N GLN A 114 -12.08 -34.88 9.87
CA GLN A 114 -11.26 -33.98 10.70
C GLN A 114 -11.42 -32.52 10.25
N ARG A 115 -11.41 -32.25 8.93
CA ARG A 115 -11.67 -30.90 8.42
C ARG A 115 -13.09 -30.41 8.72
N SER A 116 -14.09 -31.28 8.58
CA SER A 116 -15.49 -30.97 8.94
C SER A 116 -15.62 -30.63 10.43
N LEU A 117 -14.99 -31.43 11.29
CA LEU A 117 -14.93 -31.19 12.73
C LEU A 117 -14.24 -29.87 13.07
N ALA A 118 -13.07 -29.62 12.48
CA ALA A 118 -12.33 -28.39 12.72
C ALA A 118 -13.13 -27.16 12.33
N PHE A 119 -13.83 -27.20 11.20
CA PHE A 119 -14.78 -26.17 10.81
C PHE A 119 -15.91 -25.98 11.84
N GLN A 120 -16.53 -27.06 12.34
CA GLN A 120 -17.59 -26.96 13.35
C GLN A 120 -17.09 -26.37 14.68
N VAL A 121 -15.91 -26.78 15.15
CA VAL A 121 -15.29 -26.22 16.36
C VAL A 121 -15.01 -24.73 16.19
N LEU A 122 -14.34 -24.33 15.09
CA LEU A 122 -14.09 -22.91 14.80
C LEU A 122 -15.39 -22.10 14.71
N LEU A 123 -16.43 -22.66 14.08
CA LEU A 123 -17.73 -21.99 13.95
C LEU A 123 -18.40 -21.77 15.31
N ASN A 124 -18.33 -22.76 16.21
CA ASN A 124 -18.85 -22.65 17.58
C ASN A 124 -18.04 -21.63 18.41
N GLU A 125 -16.70 -21.63 18.32
CA GLU A 125 -15.85 -20.61 18.97
C GLU A 125 -16.16 -19.20 18.45
N CYS A 126 -16.31 -19.03 17.13
CA CYS A 126 -16.62 -17.74 16.51
C CYS A 126 -18.04 -17.25 16.84
N ARG A 127 -19.03 -18.15 16.96
CA ARG A 127 -20.39 -17.83 17.44
C ARG A 127 -20.35 -17.31 18.87
N TYR A 128 -19.65 -18.02 19.75
CA TYR A 128 -19.50 -17.61 21.15
C TYR A 128 -18.80 -16.25 21.25
N ALA A 129 -17.70 -16.06 20.52
CA ALA A 129 -16.99 -14.79 20.45
C ALA A 129 -17.88 -13.63 20.00
N LYS A 130 -18.71 -13.83 18.95
CA LYS A 130 -19.68 -12.81 18.48
C LYS A 130 -20.72 -12.49 19.55
N TYR A 131 -21.22 -13.50 20.25
CA TYR A 131 -22.21 -13.34 21.32
C TYR A 131 -21.68 -12.53 22.51
N VAL A 132 -20.43 -12.74 22.93
CA VAL A 132 -19.81 -11.96 24.03
C VAL A 132 -19.14 -10.65 23.58
N GLY A 133 -19.26 -10.27 22.30
CA GLY A 133 -18.74 -9.00 21.77
C GLY A 133 -17.23 -8.97 21.49
N ILE A 134 -16.55 -10.12 21.39
CA ILE A 134 -15.15 -10.19 20.96
C ILE A 134 -15.09 -9.87 19.46
N LYS A 135 -14.33 -8.81 19.11
CA LYS A 135 -14.24 -8.33 17.72
C LYS A 135 -13.06 -8.88 16.94
N LYS A 136 -11.98 -9.28 17.61
CA LYS A 136 -10.72 -9.75 16.99
C LYS A 136 -10.40 -11.17 17.45
N LEU A 137 -10.19 -12.07 16.48
CA LEU A 137 -9.83 -13.47 16.68
C LEU A 137 -8.47 -13.77 16.07
N ILE A 138 -7.64 -14.55 16.75
CA ILE A 138 -6.35 -15.03 16.24
C ILE A 138 -6.45 -16.53 15.95
N LEU A 139 -6.15 -16.90 14.70
CA LEU A 139 -6.06 -18.28 14.22
C LEU A 139 -4.59 -18.74 14.18
N ALA A 140 -4.37 -20.03 14.44
CA ALA A 140 -3.08 -20.67 14.28
C ALA A 140 -2.56 -20.57 12.84
N PRO A 141 -1.23 -20.56 12.62
CA PRO A 141 -0.66 -20.69 11.28
C PRO A 141 -1.06 -22.04 10.65
N PRO A 142 -0.98 -22.17 9.31
CA PRO A 142 -0.99 -23.49 8.68
C PRO A 142 0.20 -24.32 9.19
N LYS A 143 -0.07 -25.58 9.50
CA LYS A 143 0.89 -26.60 9.93
C LYS A 143 1.44 -27.41 8.76
N ASP A 144 0.65 -27.56 7.70
CA ASP A 144 1.03 -28.27 6.47
C ASP A 144 0.89 -27.36 5.25
N LEU A 145 2.05 -26.96 4.70
CA LEU A 145 2.13 -26.10 3.53
C LEU A 145 1.82 -26.85 2.22
N VAL A 146 1.89 -28.18 2.19
CA VAL A 146 1.53 -28.99 1.02
C VAL A 146 0.01 -28.90 0.77
N ASN A 147 -0.78 -28.94 1.85
CA ASN A 147 -2.24 -28.88 1.82
C ASN A 147 -2.79 -27.48 2.18
N LEU A 148 -2.03 -26.41 1.90
CA LEU A 148 -2.41 -25.01 2.16
C LEU A 148 -3.72 -24.58 1.47
N GLN A 149 -4.14 -25.27 0.40
CA GLN A 149 -5.44 -25.06 -0.23
C GLN A 149 -6.60 -25.48 0.68
N ASP A 150 -6.48 -26.60 1.41
CA ASP A 150 -7.48 -27.06 2.36
C ASP A 150 -7.58 -26.10 3.56
N TYR A 151 -6.43 -25.66 4.11
CA TYR A 151 -6.39 -24.56 5.10
C TYR A 151 -7.22 -23.37 4.64
N SER A 152 -6.92 -22.89 3.43
CA SER A 152 -7.54 -21.70 2.84
C SER A 152 -9.04 -21.91 2.57
N GLN A 153 -9.46 -23.12 2.22
CA GLN A 153 -10.87 -23.46 2.03
C GLN A 153 -11.64 -23.38 3.37
N ILE A 154 -11.07 -23.86 4.47
CA ILE A 154 -11.69 -23.75 5.80
C ILE A 154 -11.80 -22.29 6.24
N VAL A 155 -10.74 -21.50 6.05
CA VAL A 155 -10.74 -20.05 6.34
C VAL A 155 -11.77 -19.32 5.47
N ALA A 156 -11.81 -19.56 4.16
CA ALA A 156 -12.79 -18.95 3.26
C ALA A 156 -14.24 -19.31 3.62
N ARG A 157 -14.51 -20.58 3.98
CA ARG A 157 -15.84 -21.01 4.47
C ARG A 157 -16.24 -20.31 5.76
N LEU A 158 -15.29 -20.11 6.69
CA LEU A 158 -15.54 -19.44 7.96
C LEU A 158 -15.87 -17.96 7.75
N LEU A 159 -15.08 -17.26 6.92
CA LEU A 159 -15.28 -15.85 6.56
C LEU A 159 -16.60 -15.60 5.82
N ASN A 160 -17.08 -16.55 5.01
CA ASN A 160 -18.35 -16.41 4.29
C ASN A 160 -19.61 -16.74 5.13
N SER A 161 -19.44 -17.15 6.40
CA SER A 161 -20.54 -17.41 7.33
C SER A 161 -21.20 -16.11 7.85
N ASP A 162 -22.43 -16.21 8.36
CA ASP A 162 -23.17 -15.08 8.95
C ASP A 162 -22.52 -14.47 10.21
N ILE A 163 -21.43 -15.07 10.71
CA ILE A 163 -20.64 -14.53 11.80
C ILE A 163 -19.86 -13.29 11.34
N PHE A 164 -19.22 -13.35 10.17
CA PHE A 164 -18.35 -12.28 9.65
C PHE A 164 -19.06 -11.28 8.74
N ARG A 165 -20.32 -11.57 8.35
CA ARG A 165 -21.18 -10.61 7.65
C ARG A 165 -21.53 -9.42 8.57
N PRO A 166 -21.57 -8.18 8.03
CA PRO A 166 -22.08 -7.02 8.76
C PRO A 166 -23.56 -7.20 9.11
N GLY A 167 -24.01 -6.53 10.19
CA GLY A 167 -25.40 -6.62 10.66
C GLY A 167 -26.40 -6.04 9.67
N GLN A 168 -27.63 -6.59 9.67
CA GLN A 168 -28.68 -6.16 8.71
C GLN A 168 -29.23 -4.74 8.99
N ASP A 169 -29.06 -4.21 10.21
CA ASP A 169 -29.41 -2.83 10.59
C ASP A 169 -28.38 -1.80 10.09
N ALA A 170 -27.97 -1.89 8.82
CA ALA A 170 -26.92 -1.09 8.19
C ALA A 170 -27.32 0.38 7.91
N THR A 171 -28.34 0.91 8.58
CA THR A 171 -28.74 2.33 8.52
C THR A 171 -27.94 3.22 9.48
N GLN A 172 -27.17 2.63 10.40
CA GLN A 172 -26.18 3.34 11.21
C GLN A 172 -24.77 3.03 10.70
N GLN A 173 -23.95 4.07 10.50
CA GLN A 173 -22.68 4.04 9.78
C GLN A 173 -21.51 3.30 10.50
N ASN A 174 -21.78 2.44 11.48
CA ASN A 174 -20.72 1.87 12.33
C ASN A 174 -21.01 0.45 12.87
N THR A 175 -21.44 -0.48 12.00
CA THR A 175 -21.46 -1.91 12.34
C THR A 175 -20.09 -2.55 12.08
N GLU A 176 -19.20 -2.46 13.07
CA GLU A 176 -17.85 -3.06 13.01
C GLU A 176 -17.90 -4.56 12.67
N ARG A 177 -17.17 -4.97 11.63
CA ARG A 177 -17.04 -6.37 11.22
C ARG A 177 -16.11 -7.12 12.19
N MET A 178 -16.45 -8.37 12.53
CA MET A 178 -15.50 -9.26 13.22
C MET A 178 -14.27 -9.48 12.33
N ILE A 179 -13.10 -9.61 12.95
CA ILE A 179 -11.80 -9.82 12.30
C ILE A 179 -11.25 -11.19 12.66
N LEU A 180 -10.82 -11.93 11.63
CA LEU A 180 -10.03 -13.15 11.72
C LEU A 180 -8.59 -12.80 11.34
N SER A 181 -7.65 -13.05 12.24
CA SER A 181 -6.23 -12.73 12.06
C SER A 181 -5.41 -14.02 12.08
N ILE A 182 -4.74 -14.34 10.97
CA ILE A 182 -3.82 -15.49 10.96
C ILE A 182 -2.51 -15.04 11.61
N SER A 183 -1.99 -15.82 12.56
CA SER A 183 -0.68 -15.55 13.14
C SER A 183 0.44 -16.19 12.34
N LEU A 184 1.46 -15.42 11.98
CA LEU A 184 2.64 -15.87 11.22
C LEU A 184 3.90 -15.15 11.74
N PRO A 185 5.11 -15.69 11.54
CA PRO A 185 6.33 -14.91 11.75
C PRO A 185 6.45 -13.75 10.76
N LEU A 186 7.19 -12.71 11.13
CA LEU A 186 7.40 -11.56 10.25
C LEU A 186 8.41 -11.86 9.11
N CYS A 187 9.40 -12.73 9.36
CA CYS A 187 10.30 -13.25 8.35
C CYS A 187 10.98 -14.54 8.84
N GLU A 188 11.48 -15.33 7.89
CA GLU A 188 12.33 -16.50 8.11
C GLU A 188 13.76 -16.21 7.69
N ASP A 189 14.73 -16.92 8.29
CA ASP A 189 16.16 -16.65 8.09
C ASP A 189 16.69 -17.24 6.77
N SER A 190 16.09 -18.35 6.29
CA SER A 190 16.41 -19.01 5.02
C SER A 190 15.86 -18.24 3.82
N ASP A 191 14.62 -17.79 3.91
CA ASP A 191 13.90 -17.07 2.86
C ASP A 191 13.01 -15.97 3.46
N PRO A 192 13.44 -14.71 3.43
CA PRO A 192 12.72 -13.61 4.10
C PRO A 192 11.31 -13.30 3.55
N LEU A 193 10.92 -13.86 2.39
CA LEU A 193 9.58 -13.66 1.80
C LEU A 193 8.67 -14.90 1.85
N ALA A 194 9.16 -16.08 2.23
CA ALA A 194 8.37 -17.32 2.24
C ALA A 194 7.08 -17.17 3.06
N THR A 195 7.18 -16.57 4.25
CA THR A 195 6.00 -16.34 5.11
C THR A 195 4.99 -15.35 4.50
N TRP A 196 5.46 -14.37 3.72
CA TRP A 196 4.56 -13.47 2.97
C TRP A 196 3.85 -14.20 1.83
N GLU A 197 4.47 -15.20 1.21
CA GLU A 197 3.82 -16.01 0.16
C GLU A 197 2.74 -16.96 0.71
N ILE A 198 2.93 -17.49 1.92
CA ILE A 198 1.87 -18.22 2.64
C ILE A 198 0.65 -17.31 2.82
N TRP A 199 0.86 -16.10 3.36
CA TRP A 199 -0.20 -15.09 3.50
C TRP A 199 -0.83 -14.70 2.16
N ASN A 200 -0.02 -14.44 1.13
CA ASN A 200 -0.49 -14.05 -0.19
C ASN A 200 -1.34 -15.15 -0.85
N THR A 201 -0.97 -16.42 -0.67
CA THR A 201 -1.75 -17.57 -1.14
C THR A 201 -3.10 -17.63 -0.44
N VAL A 202 -3.11 -17.60 0.91
CA VAL A 202 -4.34 -17.71 1.70
C VAL A 202 -5.29 -16.54 1.41
N ARG A 203 -4.81 -15.29 1.42
CA ARG A 203 -5.67 -14.11 1.18
C ARG A 203 -6.30 -14.13 -0.23
N LYS A 204 -5.59 -14.65 -1.24
CA LYS A 204 -6.09 -14.76 -2.62
C LYS A 204 -7.15 -15.85 -2.75
N LEU A 205 -6.96 -16.99 -2.10
CA LEU A 205 -7.96 -18.06 -2.04
C LEU A 205 -9.19 -17.67 -1.19
N CYS A 206 -8.99 -16.79 -0.21
CA CYS A 206 -10.08 -16.11 0.53
C CYS A 206 -10.58 -14.84 -0.18
N ASP A 207 -10.26 -14.67 -1.46
CA ASP A 207 -10.78 -13.63 -2.36
C ASP A 207 -10.61 -12.18 -1.85
N PHE A 208 -9.55 -11.91 -1.09
CA PHE A 208 -9.30 -10.64 -0.38
C PHE A 208 -10.48 -10.23 0.52
N HIS A 209 -10.99 -11.14 1.35
CA HIS A 209 -12.09 -10.85 2.27
C HIS A 209 -11.74 -9.76 3.31
N PRO A 210 -12.55 -8.69 3.50
CA PRO A 210 -12.21 -7.56 4.39
C PRO A 210 -12.00 -7.89 5.88
N SER A 211 -12.58 -8.98 6.38
CA SER A 211 -12.36 -9.46 7.76
C SER A 211 -11.07 -10.27 7.95
N LEU A 212 -10.36 -10.63 6.87
CA LEU A 212 -9.13 -11.41 6.96
C LEU A 212 -7.93 -10.49 7.11
N THR A 213 -7.20 -10.65 8.21
CA THR A 213 -6.01 -9.87 8.57
C THR A 213 -4.87 -10.80 9.00
N ILE A 214 -3.73 -10.22 9.35
CA ILE A 214 -2.56 -10.98 9.82
C ILE A 214 -2.01 -10.43 11.15
N SER A 215 -1.49 -11.32 12.00
CA SER A 215 -0.76 -11.00 13.22
C SER A 215 0.69 -11.46 13.06
N LEU A 216 1.64 -10.53 13.13
CA LEU A 216 3.05 -10.82 12.81
C LEU A 216 3.92 -10.95 14.05
N ALA A 217 4.59 -12.08 14.23
CA ALA A 217 5.58 -12.25 15.29
C ALA A 217 6.92 -11.56 14.93
N ILE A 218 7.31 -10.59 15.75
CA ILE A 218 8.53 -9.80 15.53
C ILE A 218 9.76 -10.70 15.73
N SER A 219 10.70 -10.66 14.77
CA SER A 219 11.95 -11.40 14.85
C SER A 219 12.92 -10.81 15.87
N LYS A 220 13.78 -11.66 16.44
CA LYS A 220 14.95 -11.22 17.21
C LYS A 220 16.04 -10.60 16.32
N VAL A 221 16.02 -10.90 15.02
CA VAL A 221 17.01 -10.45 14.01
C VAL A 221 16.42 -9.31 13.17
N LYS A 222 17.30 -8.45 12.64
CA LYS A 222 16.93 -7.31 11.79
C LYS A 222 16.29 -7.77 10.47
N THR A 223 14.99 -7.53 10.33
CA THR A 223 14.26 -7.75 9.08
C THR A 223 14.82 -6.89 7.92
N PRO A 224 14.98 -7.44 6.71
CA PRO A 224 15.32 -6.66 5.52
C PRO A 224 14.27 -5.60 5.19
N ASN A 225 14.70 -4.39 4.79
CA ASN A 225 13.79 -3.27 4.53
C ASN A 225 12.72 -3.58 3.46
N TYR A 226 13.01 -4.40 2.45
CA TYR A 226 12.04 -4.75 1.42
C TYR A 226 10.93 -5.70 1.93
N VAL A 227 11.20 -6.51 2.94
CA VAL A 227 10.21 -7.37 3.62
C VAL A 227 9.37 -6.55 4.57
N LEU A 228 10.00 -5.67 5.37
CA LEU A 228 9.25 -4.76 6.24
C LEU A 228 8.32 -3.87 5.41
N ASN A 229 8.82 -3.23 4.35
CA ASN A 229 7.99 -2.40 3.48
C ASN A 229 6.88 -3.19 2.77
N ARG A 230 7.06 -4.51 2.52
CA ARG A 230 5.99 -5.39 2.03
C ARG A 230 4.88 -5.53 3.06
N TRP A 231 5.22 -5.86 4.31
CA TRP A 231 4.25 -6.01 5.40
C TRP A 231 3.54 -4.71 5.81
N LEU A 232 4.20 -3.56 5.67
CA LEU A 232 3.56 -2.25 5.83
C LEU A 232 2.41 -2.01 4.83
N CYS A 233 2.37 -2.74 3.71
CA CYS A 233 1.28 -2.66 2.72
C CYS A 233 0.14 -3.68 2.96
N GLU A 234 0.24 -4.50 4.01
CA GLU A 234 -0.69 -5.60 4.31
C GLU A 234 -1.60 -5.26 5.51
N PRO A 235 -2.78 -5.88 5.64
CA PRO A 235 -3.70 -5.65 6.77
C PRO A 235 -3.20 -6.32 8.05
N VAL A 236 -2.13 -5.78 8.63
CA VAL A 236 -1.54 -6.24 9.90
C VAL A 236 -2.36 -5.70 11.07
N SER A 237 -3.00 -6.60 11.84
CA SER A 237 -3.90 -6.27 12.94
C SER A 237 -3.30 -6.46 14.33
N CYS A 238 -2.21 -7.23 14.46
CA CYS A 238 -1.37 -7.29 15.66
C CYS A 238 0.14 -7.42 15.35
N LEU A 239 0.99 -6.87 16.20
CA LEU A 239 2.41 -7.24 16.32
C LEU A 239 2.59 -8.11 17.56
N LEU A 240 3.11 -9.32 17.40
CA LEU A 240 3.29 -10.29 18.48
C LEU A 240 4.73 -10.20 19.01
N VAL A 241 4.87 -9.76 20.26
CA VAL A 241 6.14 -9.36 20.86
C VAL A 241 6.48 -10.31 22.01
N SER A 242 7.38 -11.25 21.74
CA SER A 242 7.88 -12.18 22.78
C SER A 242 8.83 -11.46 23.73
N SER A 243 8.73 -11.75 25.02
CA SER A 243 9.75 -11.40 26.03
C SER A 243 11.18 -11.80 25.63
N SER A 244 11.34 -12.86 24.81
CA SER A 244 12.64 -13.39 24.36
C SER A 244 13.40 -12.53 23.34
N ILE A 245 12.75 -11.51 22.73
CA ILE A 245 13.40 -10.58 21.79
C ILE A 245 13.94 -9.30 22.45
N PHE A 246 13.72 -9.13 23.75
CA PHE A 246 14.28 -8.04 24.54
C PHE A 246 15.72 -8.35 24.97
N ALA A 247 16.53 -7.31 25.10
CA ALA A 247 17.80 -7.32 25.80
C ALA A 247 17.66 -6.59 27.14
N THR A 248 18.57 -6.80 28.09
CA THR A 248 18.66 -5.97 29.30
C THR A 248 19.56 -4.78 29.06
N ASN A 249 19.17 -3.60 29.55
CA ASN A 249 20.02 -2.42 29.55
C ASN A 249 21.02 -2.44 30.73
N LYS A 250 21.92 -1.44 30.80
CA LYS A 250 22.90 -1.28 31.89
C LYS A 250 22.31 -1.17 33.31
N TYR A 251 20.99 -0.99 33.43
CA TYR A 251 20.24 -0.91 34.67
C TYR A 251 19.36 -2.16 34.91
N GLY A 252 19.51 -3.22 34.11
CA GLY A 252 18.77 -4.49 34.24
C GLY A 252 17.31 -4.46 33.77
N TYR A 253 16.84 -3.38 33.14
CA TYR A 253 15.47 -3.30 32.60
C TYR A 253 15.41 -3.79 31.15
N PRO A 254 14.28 -4.38 30.70
CA PRO A 254 14.14 -4.89 29.33
C PRO A 254 14.01 -3.74 28.33
N VAL A 255 14.72 -3.86 27.21
CA VAL A 255 14.70 -2.93 26.08
C VAL A 255 14.72 -3.69 24.75
N LEU A 256 14.14 -3.12 23.70
CA LEU A 256 14.22 -3.66 22.34
C LEU A 256 15.42 -3.05 21.59
N TYR A 257 16.02 -3.81 20.67
CA TYR A 257 17.01 -3.28 19.73
C TYR A 257 16.46 -2.14 18.87
N LYS A 258 17.33 -1.25 18.39
CA LYS A 258 16.94 -0.07 17.58
C LYS A 258 16.14 -0.43 16.32
N PHE A 259 16.45 -1.56 15.66
CA PHE A 259 15.68 -2.01 14.50
C PHE A 259 14.25 -2.44 14.87
N ASN A 260 14.04 -3.05 16.04
CA ASN A 260 12.72 -3.41 16.55
C ASN A 260 11.92 -2.17 17.00
N GLN A 261 12.58 -1.19 17.64
CA GLN A 261 11.98 0.12 17.93
C GLN A 261 11.51 0.80 16.63
N ASN A 262 12.33 0.80 15.58
CA ASN A 262 12.01 1.38 14.28
C ASN A 262 10.91 0.61 13.52
N LEU A 263 10.86 -0.72 13.67
CA LEU A 263 9.81 -1.55 13.10
C LEU A 263 8.44 -1.23 13.73
N ILE A 264 8.37 -1.16 15.07
CA ILE A 264 7.16 -0.78 15.79
C ILE A 264 6.75 0.65 15.42
N ARG A 265 7.69 1.60 15.37
CA ARG A 265 7.41 2.98 14.93
C ARG A 265 6.80 3.02 13.52
N LYS A 266 7.42 2.35 12.54
CA LYS A 266 6.89 2.31 11.16
C LYS A 266 5.45 1.77 11.09
N PHE A 267 5.10 0.78 11.91
CA PHE A 267 3.72 0.28 12.01
C PHE A 267 2.78 1.25 12.74
N GLN A 268 3.27 2.00 13.71
CA GLN A 268 2.54 3.07 14.40
C GLN A 268 2.26 4.27 13.48
N ASP A 269 3.24 4.67 12.65
CA ASP A 269 3.15 5.77 11.69
C ASP A 269 2.05 5.51 10.63
N ILE A 270 1.87 4.24 10.21
CA ILE A 270 0.84 3.81 9.23
C ILE A 270 -0.42 3.23 9.87
N ASN A 271 -0.56 3.26 11.20
CA ASN A 271 -1.70 2.65 11.86
C ASN A 271 -3.02 3.32 11.39
N GLY A 272 -4.08 2.52 11.25
CA GLY A 272 -5.30 2.90 10.52
C GLY A 272 -5.12 2.93 9.00
N ASN A 273 -4.03 3.52 8.49
CA ASN A 273 -3.74 3.59 7.05
C ASN A 273 -3.53 2.22 6.38
N SER A 274 -3.00 1.23 7.11
CA SER A 274 -2.81 -0.14 6.64
C SER A 274 -4.05 -1.05 6.74
N GLN A 275 -5.20 -0.53 7.18
CA GLN A 275 -6.40 -1.35 7.39
C GLN A 275 -7.64 -0.77 6.68
N ILE A 276 -8.52 -1.66 6.21
CA ILE A 276 -9.74 -1.28 5.46
C ILE A 276 -10.96 -1.17 6.37
N THR A 277 -10.95 -1.86 7.50
CA THR A 277 -11.96 -1.75 8.55
C THR A 277 -11.39 -0.94 9.71
N SER A 278 -12.27 -0.23 10.43
CA SER A 278 -11.91 0.52 11.64
C SER A 278 -11.48 -0.45 12.75
N ASN A 279 -10.20 -0.79 12.76
CA ASN A 279 -9.58 -1.64 13.77
C ASN A 279 -8.13 -1.23 13.92
N ASP A 280 -7.77 -0.76 15.11
CA ASP A 280 -6.41 -0.29 15.34
C ASP A 280 -5.44 -1.46 15.56
N LEU A 281 -4.17 -1.19 15.26
CA LEU A 281 -3.07 -2.10 15.53
C LEU A 281 -2.98 -2.38 17.05
N CYS A 282 -2.71 -3.65 17.39
CA CYS A 282 -2.41 -4.05 18.76
C CYS A 282 -0.98 -4.59 18.88
N VAL A 283 -0.18 -4.04 19.80
CA VAL A 283 1.12 -4.61 20.18
C VAL A 283 0.88 -5.59 21.33
N LEU A 284 0.95 -6.89 21.02
CA LEU A 284 0.63 -7.97 21.95
C LEU A 284 1.90 -8.56 22.58
N LEU A 285 2.08 -8.32 23.87
CA LEU A 285 3.14 -8.90 24.70
C LEU A 285 2.80 -10.32 25.15
N HIS A 286 3.77 -11.24 25.11
CA HIS A 286 3.59 -12.62 25.59
C HIS A 286 4.90 -13.24 26.11
N GLY A 287 4.76 -14.31 26.91
CA GLY A 287 5.88 -15.05 27.48
C GLY A 287 6.65 -14.30 28.57
N MET A 288 6.08 -13.24 29.14
CA MET A 288 6.75 -12.36 30.11
C MET A 288 7.18 -13.12 31.36
N GLU A 289 6.38 -14.11 31.77
CA GLU A 289 6.63 -15.01 32.89
C GLU A 289 7.93 -15.81 32.76
N LYS A 290 8.35 -16.13 31.52
CA LYS A 290 9.54 -16.94 31.24
C LYS A 290 10.85 -16.28 31.70
N TYR A 291 10.90 -14.95 31.70
CA TYR A 291 12.11 -14.17 31.97
C TYR A 291 11.92 -13.13 33.08
N ALA A 292 10.76 -13.10 33.75
CA ALA A 292 10.41 -12.17 34.82
C ALA A 292 11.50 -12.03 35.91
N TYR A 293 12.09 -13.16 36.33
CA TYR A 293 13.14 -13.21 37.35
C TYR A 293 14.51 -12.67 36.89
N SER A 294 14.70 -12.47 35.59
CA SER A 294 15.96 -12.03 34.98
C SER A 294 16.00 -10.52 34.70
N VAL A 295 14.90 -9.80 34.94
CA VAL A 295 14.76 -8.37 34.65
C VAL A 295 14.26 -7.56 35.85
N ASN A 296 14.79 -6.35 36.00
CA ASN A 296 14.34 -5.44 37.04
C ASN A 296 12.91 -4.96 36.79
N GLY A 297 12.05 -5.06 37.81
CA GLY A 297 10.63 -4.72 37.72
C GLY A 297 9.72 -5.86 37.22
N GLY A 298 10.28 -7.07 36.97
CA GLY A 298 9.49 -8.25 36.60
C GLY A 298 8.70 -8.07 35.31
N GLU A 299 7.57 -8.78 35.18
CA GLU A 299 6.74 -8.76 33.95
C GLU A 299 6.22 -7.36 33.59
N ASN A 300 5.85 -6.55 34.60
CA ASN A 300 5.39 -5.18 34.44
C ASN A 300 6.38 -4.28 33.68
N SER A 301 7.69 -4.58 33.75
CA SER A 301 8.72 -3.77 33.09
C SER A 301 8.66 -3.84 31.56
N TYR A 302 8.25 -4.97 30.97
CA TYR A 302 8.05 -5.11 29.52
C TYR A 302 6.89 -4.22 29.05
N LEU A 303 5.76 -4.27 29.77
CA LEU A 303 4.57 -3.45 29.48
C LEU A 303 4.86 -1.95 29.62
N ALA A 304 5.59 -1.55 30.67
CA ALA A 304 6.02 -0.18 30.87
C ALA A 304 6.94 0.32 29.74
N TYR A 305 7.83 -0.53 29.23
CA TYR A 305 8.74 -0.18 28.14
C TYR A 305 8.01 -0.03 26.79
N ILE A 306 7.07 -0.92 26.45
CA ILE A 306 6.25 -0.75 25.22
C ILE A 306 5.40 0.52 25.31
N ASN A 307 4.75 0.78 26.45
CA ASN A 307 4.05 2.05 26.70
C ASN A 307 4.96 3.27 26.49
N HIS A 308 6.21 3.22 26.95
CA HIS A 308 7.20 4.29 26.73
C HIS A 308 7.54 4.47 25.23
N LEU A 309 7.74 3.37 24.48
CA LEU A 309 8.02 3.44 23.05
C LEU A 309 6.85 4.04 22.26
N LEU A 310 5.62 3.55 22.47
CA LEU A 310 4.45 4.05 21.74
C LEU A 310 4.18 5.53 22.06
N LYS A 311 4.26 5.92 23.34
CA LYS A 311 4.14 7.34 23.74
C LYS A 311 5.20 8.24 23.08
N LYS A 312 6.42 7.73 22.89
CA LYS A 312 7.48 8.44 22.17
C LYS A 312 7.17 8.56 20.67
N GLY A 313 6.56 7.54 20.07
CA GLY A 313 6.04 7.57 18.70
C GLY A 313 4.93 8.61 18.54
N ASP A 314 3.92 8.59 19.42
CA ASP A 314 2.80 9.55 19.40
C ASP A 314 3.32 11.00 19.44
N GLN A 315 4.30 11.27 20.31
CA GLN A 315 4.92 12.60 20.42
C GLN A 315 5.60 13.06 19.13
N ALA A 316 6.26 12.15 18.40
CA ALA A 316 6.86 12.47 17.10
C ALA A 316 5.80 12.71 16.02
N MET A 317 4.78 11.83 15.95
CA MET A 317 3.66 12.00 15.01
C MET A 317 2.90 13.31 15.23
N LEU A 318 2.71 13.75 16.47
CA LEU A 318 2.04 15.02 16.79
C LEU A 318 2.85 16.25 16.36
N SER A 319 4.19 16.19 16.40
CA SER A 319 5.02 17.26 15.83
C SER A 319 5.01 17.30 14.30
N GLU A 320 4.69 16.19 13.64
CA GLU A 320 4.58 16.08 12.18
C GLU A 320 3.14 16.41 11.68
N CYS A 321 2.10 16.11 12.48
CA CYS A 321 0.68 16.29 12.13
C CYS A 321 0.14 17.70 12.43
N ILE A 322 0.71 18.74 11.81
CA ILE A 322 0.18 20.12 11.93
C ILE A 322 -0.96 20.39 10.92
N ASN A 323 -1.00 19.68 9.78
CA ASN A 323 -1.93 19.96 8.68
C ASN A 323 -2.68 18.72 8.14
N GLY A 324 -4.01 18.67 8.33
CA GLY A 324 -4.93 17.78 7.59
C GLY A 324 -5.48 16.58 8.35
N SER A 325 -6.48 15.90 7.78
CA SER A 325 -7.00 14.63 8.29
C SER A 325 -5.98 13.50 8.10
N ASN A 326 -5.95 12.54 9.02
CA ASN A 326 -5.01 11.42 9.00
C ASN A 326 -5.56 10.13 8.37
N GLU A 327 -6.78 10.15 7.85
CA GLU A 327 -7.45 8.96 7.34
C GLU A 327 -6.98 8.54 5.94
N PRO A 328 -6.88 7.23 5.66
CA PRO A 328 -6.54 6.70 4.36
C PRO A 328 -7.72 6.80 3.39
N TYR A 329 -7.56 7.52 2.28
CA TYR A 329 -8.63 7.63 1.29
C TYR A 329 -8.13 7.61 -0.15
N LEU A 330 -9.09 7.30 -1.02
CA LEU A 330 -8.92 7.23 -2.46
C LEU A 330 -9.85 8.27 -3.06
N LEU A 331 -9.29 9.25 -3.78
CA LEU A 331 -10.10 10.25 -4.48
C LEU A 331 -10.15 9.96 -5.97
N SER A 332 -11.29 10.25 -6.59
CA SER A 332 -11.33 10.54 -8.01
C SER A 332 -10.41 11.73 -8.31
N PRO A 333 -9.60 11.69 -9.38
CA PRO A 333 -8.83 12.84 -9.83
C PRO A 333 -9.76 14.03 -10.09
N LEU A 334 -9.33 15.23 -9.68
CA LEU A 334 -10.11 16.45 -9.91
C LEU A 334 -10.20 16.77 -11.41
N LYS A 335 -11.23 17.53 -11.79
CA LYS A 335 -11.45 17.99 -13.17
C LYS A 335 -11.66 19.51 -13.22
N PRO A 336 -10.72 20.36 -12.75
CA PRO A 336 -10.95 21.81 -12.65
C PRO A 336 -11.27 22.46 -14.00
N ASN A 337 -10.80 21.87 -15.11
CA ASN A 337 -11.15 22.29 -16.47
C ASN A 337 -12.66 22.12 -16.77
N SER A 338 -13.26 21.00 -16.39
CA SER A 338 -14.65 20.64 -16.73
C SER A 338 -15.66 21.07 -15.65
N GLU A 339 -15.23 21.15 -14.39
CA GLU A 339 -16.07 21.36 -13.21
C GLU A 339 -15.65 22.63 -12.46
N ASN A 340 -16.56 23.21 -11.67
CA ASN A 340 -16.25 24.34 -10.80
C ASN A 340 -15.90 23.82 -9.39
N LEU A 341 -14.64 23.98 -8.99
CA LEU A 341 -14.18 23.57 -7.66
C LEU A 341 -14.92 24.34 -6.54
N THR A 342 -15.15 23.65 -5.43
CA THR A 342 -15.81 24.22 -4.24
C THR A 342 -14.86 25.11 -3.44
N ASN A 343 -15.43 25.96 -2.59
CA ASN A 343 -14.67 26.83 -1.69
C ASN A 343 -13.73 26.05 -0.74
N GLU A 344 -14.14 24.85 -0.33
CA GLU A 344 -13.35 23.98 0.55
C GLU A 344 -12.11 23.42 -0.15
N ILE A 345 -12.24 23.01 -1.42
CA ILE A 345 -11.11 22.50 -2.21
C ILE A 345 -10.04 23.58 -2.36
N TYR A 346 -10.42 24.79 -2.79
CA TYR A 346 -9.48 25.93 -2.83
C TYR A 346 -8.87 26.22 -1.46
N SER A 347 -9.67 26.17 -0.39
CA SER A 347 -9.16 26.42 0.97
C SER A 347 -8.24 25.32 1.51
N ASN A 348 -8.25 24.13 0.92
CA ASN A 348 -7.28 23.07 1.20
C ASN A 348 -6.01 23.25 0.36
N PHE A 349 -6.13 23.64 -0.92
CA PHE A 349 -4.98 23.98 -1.76
C PHE A 349 -4.15 25.13 -1.19
N GLU A 350 -4.81 26.11 -0.57
CA GLU A 350 -4.20 27.32 -0.01
C GLU A 350 -3.46 27.10 1.32
N LYS A 351 -3.53 25.90 1.92
CA LYS A 351 -2.77 25.54 3.15
C LYS A 351 -1.32 25.14 2.86
N ASP A 352 -0.97 24.89 1.60
CA ASP A 352 0.39 24.53 1.19
C ASP A 352 1.20 25.78 0.86
N GLU A 353 1.78 26.39 1.90
CA GLU A 353 2.62 27.59 1.75
C GLU A 353 3.86 27.31 0.90
N VAL A 354 4.47 26.13 1.02
CA VAL A 354 5.68 25.72 0.27
C VAL A 354 5.47 25.80 -1.24
N LYS A 355 4.33 25.32 -1.73
CA LYS A 355 3.95 25.47 -3.15
C LYS A 355 3.96 26.94 -3.57
N TYR A 356 3.26 27.81 -2.83
CA TYR A 356 3.14 29.23 -3.22
C TYR A 356 4.44 30.02 -3.05
N ASP A 357 5.30 29.65 -2.09
CA ASP A 357 6.64 30.23 -1.93
C ASP A 357 7.57 29.86 -3.10
N MET A 358 7.47 28.63 -3.61
CA MET A 358 8.20 28.21 -4.82
C MET A 358 7.69 28.93 -6.06
N TYR A 359 6.38 29.19 -6.17
CA TYR A 359 5.82 30.07 -7.20
C TYR A 359 6.30 31.51 -7.04
N GLU A 360 6.33 32.07 -5.82
CA GLU A 360 6.86 33.43 -5.55
C GLU A 360 8.32 33.56 -6.00
N LYS A 361 9.17 32.59 -5.63
CA LYS A 361 10.58 32.53 -6.05
C LYS A 361 10.73 32.46 -7.57
N ALA A 362 9.90 31.66 -8.25
CA ALA A 362 9.90 31.56 -9.72
C ALA A 362 9.46 32.88 -10.38
N ILE A 363 8.44 33.54 -9.82
CA ILE A 363 7.93 34.83 -10.29
C ILE A 363 8.98 35.95 -10.11
N GLU A 364 9.65 36.01 -8.95
CA GLU A 364 10.72 36.98 -8.70
C GLU A 364 11.88 36.83 -9.69
N LYS A 365 12.30 35.59 -9.98
CA LYS A 365 13.32 35.31 -11.01
C LYS A 365 12.87 35.72 -12.41
N ALA A 366 11.66 35.38 -12.81
CA ALA A 366 11.11 35.76 -14.12
C ALA A 366 11.00 37.29 -14.30
N ILE A 367 10.58 38.01 -13.26
CA ILE A 367 10.53 39.48 -13.24
C ILE A 367 11.93 40.08 -13.33
N CYS A 368 12.92 39.55 -12.59
CA CYS A 368 14.31 40.00 -12.70
C CYS A 368 14.89 39.76 -14.09
N ASN A 369 14.56 38.65 -14.74
CA ASN A 369 14.95 38.37 -16.11
C ASN A 369 14.33 39.38 -17.09
N ILE A 370 13.01 39.60 -17.03
CA ILE A 370 12.32 40.54 -17.94
C ILE A 370 12.84 41.97 -17.82
N LYS A 371 13.23 42.42 -16.62
CA LYS A 371 13.85 43.74 -16.40
C LYS A 371 15.13 43.96 -17.22
N ASN A 372 15.82 42.89 -17.62
CA ASN A 372 17.04 42.97 -18.43
C ASN A 372 16.75 43.06 -19.94
N PHE A 373 15.56 42.66 -20.38
CA PHE A 373 15.16 42.62 -21.80
C PHE A 373 14.16 43.72 -22.19
N ILE A 374 13.51 44.36 -21.22
CA ILE A 374 12.48 45.38 -21.44
C ILE A 374 12.96 46.73 -20.90
N ASP A 375 13.10 47.71 -21.81
CA ASP A 375 13.49 49.10 -21.52
C ASP A 375 12.76 49.68 -20.30
N ASN A 376 13.46 50.51 -19.53
CA ASN A 376 12.95 51.01 -18.24
C ASN A 376 11.65 51.84 -18.32
N SER A 377 11.31 52.36 -19.50
CA SER A 377 10.04 53.05 -19.81
C SER A 377 8.90 52.12 -20.25
N SER A 378 9.20 50.88 -20.66
CA SER A 378 8.24 49.99 -21.29
C SER A 378 7.41 49.22 -20.26
N GLN A 379 6.11 49.08 -20.58
CA GLN A 379 5.16 48.25 -19.86
C GLN A 379 5.23 46.79 -20.34
N PHE A 380 4.82 45.85 -19.49
CA PHE A 380 4.75 44.43 -19.80
C PHE A 380 3.54 43.77 -19.14
N THR A 381 3.02 42.71 -19.75
CA THR A 381 1.77 42.06 -19.36
C THR A 381 2.05 40.73 -18.66
N ILE A 382 1.48 40.55 -17.47
CA ILE A 382 1.56 39.30 -16.70
C ILE A 382 0.15 38.71 -16.60
N LEU A 383 -0.01 37.46 -17.02
CA LEU A 383 -1.25 36.69 -16.87
C LEU A 383 -1.10 35.65 -15.75
N ILE A 384 -2.10 35.55 -14.88
CA ILE A 384 -2.39 34.34 -14.11
C ILE A 384 -3.55 33.61 -14.80
N ALA A 385 -3.28 32.43 -15.36
CA ALA A 385 -4.26 31.59 -16.05
C ALA A 385 -4.78 30.49 -15.11
N GLY A 386 -6.06 30.57 -14.73
CA GLY A 386 -6.62 29.76 -13.64
C GLY A 386 -6.30 30.39 -12.28
N ALA A 387 -6.76 31.63 -12.06
CA ALA A 387 -6.38 32.40 -10.88
C ALA A 387 -7.01 31.91 -9.55
N GLY A 388 -8.04 31.07 -9.61
CA GLY A 388 -8.72 30.53 -8.43
C GLY A 388 -9.24 31.64 -7.51
N ARG A 389 -9.03 31.51 -6.20
CA ARG A 389 -9.33 32.59 -5.22
C ARG A 389 -8.21 33.62 -5.05
N GLY A 390 -7.13 33.55 -5.86
CA GLY A 390 -6.13 34.60 -5.98
C GLY A 390 -4.77 34.37 -5.31
N ALA A 391 -4.50 33.21 -4.69
CA ALA A 391 -3.25 33.00 -3.92
C ALA A 391 -1.95 33.30 -4.70
N ILE A 392 -1.86 32.91 -5.98
CA ILE A 392 -0.72 33.24 -6.85
C ILE A 392 -0.72 34.73 -7.25
N VAL A 393 -1.91 35.35 -7.36
CA VAL A 393 -2.05 36.79 -7.62
C VAL A 393 -1.51 37.61 -6.43
N ASP A 394 -1.71 37.16 -5.19
CA ASP A 394 -1.11 37.80 -4.01
C ASP A 394 0.42 37.72 -4.03
N LYS A 395 0.98 36.53 -4.26
CA LYS A 395 2.44 36.33 -4.37
C LYS A 395 3.03 37.20 -5.48
N LEU A 396 2.38 37.25 -6.65
CA LEU A 396 2.78 38.17 -7.72
C LEU A 396 2.72 39.63 -7.25
N TYR A 397 1.61 40.06 -6.64
CA TYR A 397 1.43 41.46 -6.23
C TYR A 397 2.48 41.88 -5.19
N GLN A 398 2.82 41.00 -4.24
CA GLN A 398 3.90 41.20 -3.28
C GLN A 398 5.25 41.41 -3.98
N VAL A 399 5.61 40.56 -4.95
CA VAL A 399 6.84 40.72 -5.76
C VAL A 399 6.80 42.02 -6.59
N ILE A 400 5.68 42.36 -7.22
CA ILE A 400 5.52 43.61 -8.00
C ILE A 400 5.75 44.86 -7.13
N MET A 401 5.24 44.86 -5.89
CA MET A 401 5.44 45.94 -4.93
C MET A 401 6.88 45.98 -4.41
N LYS A 402 7.44 44.83 -3.98
CA LYS A 402 8.86 44.67 -3.57
C LYS A 402 9.83 45.21 -4.64
N HIS A 403 9.52 44.97 -5.91
CA HIS A 403 10.34 45.39 -7.06
C HIS A 403 10.02 46.79 -7.61
N ASN A 404 9.08 47.54 -7.00
CA ASN A 404 8.64 48.89 -7.38
C ASN A 404 8.22 49.03 -8.86
N ILE A 405 7.50 48.04 -9.40
CA ILE A 405 7.11 47.96 -10.83
C ILE A 405 5.60 48.02 -11.09
N ILE A 406 4.79 48.38 -10.10
CA ILE A 406 3.32 48.46 -10.20
C ILE A 406 2.79 49.41 -11.31
N ASN A 407 3.58 50.38 -11.75
CA ASN A 407 3.23 51.28 -12.86
C ASN A 407 3.75 50.79 -14.23
N ARG A 408 4.51 49.68 -14.28
CA ARG A 408 5.03 49.03 -15.50
C ARG A 408 4.35 47.70 -15.80
N ALA A 409 3.88 46.97 -14.79
CA ALA A 409 3.19 45.70 -14.97
C ALA A 409 1.67 45.87 -15.16
N ARG A 410 1.12 45.38 -16.28
CA ARG A 410 -0.31 45.12 -16.44
C ARG A 410 -0.60 43.70 -15.95
N ILE A 411 -1.37 43.55 -14.89
CA ILE A 411 -1.66 42.26 -14.26
C ILE A 411 -3.06 41.81 -14.67
N LEU A 412 -3.14 40.63 -15.31
CA LEU A 412 -4.38 39.97 -15.72
C LEU A 412 -4.60 38.73 -14.86
N ALA A 413 -5.80 38.53 -14.33
CA ALA A 413 -6.21 37.29 -13.66
C ALA A 413 -7.40 36.68 -14.41
N LEU A 414 -7.17 35.54 -15.05
CA LEU A 414 -8.14 34.80 -15.86
C LEU A 414 -8.69 33.62 -15.06
N GLU A 415 -10.01 33.58 -14.89
CA GLU A 415 -10.72 32.55 -14.15
C GLU A 415 -12.12 32.31 -14.74
N LYS A 416 -12.50 31.04 -14.92
CA LYS A 416 -13.80 30.66 -15.49
C LYS A 416 -14.86 30.42 -14.42
N ASN A 417 -14.46 30.05 -13.20
CA ASN A 417 -15.37 29.75 -12.11
C ASN A 417 -15.96 31.07 -11.55
N PRO A 418 -17.27 31.33 -11.71
CA PRO A 418 -17.87 32.60 -11.30
C PRO A 418 -17.78 32.83 -9.79
N GLU A 419 -17.79 31.76 -8.98
CA GLU A 419 -17.72 31.85 -7.53
C GLU A 419 -16.29 32.21 -7.07
N ALA A 420 -15.27 31.65 -7.72
CA ALA A 420 -13.88 32.03 -7.50
C ALA A 420 -13.63 33.50 -7.90
N CYS A 421 -14.28 33.96 -8.98
CA CYS A 421 -14.22 35.36 -9.40
C CYS A 421 -14.76 36.36 -8.35
N LEU A 422 -15.70 35.95 -7.48
CA LEU A 422 -16.16 36.81 -6.38
C LEU A 422 -15.04 37.07 -5.35
N TYR A 423 -14.24 36.05 -5.05
CA TYR A 423 -13.05 36.21 -4.21
C TYR A 423 -12.02 37.12 -4.88
N LEU A 424 -11.74 36.93 -6.17
CA LEU A 424 -10.83 37.81 -6.93
C LEU A 424 -11.31 39.27 -6.94
N GLN A 425 -12.62 39.53 -7.10
CA GLN A 425 -13.18 40.89 -7.01
C GLN A 425 -12.96 41.52 -5.64
N LYS A 426 -13.25 40.77 -4.57
CA LYS A 426 -13.03 41.24 -3.19
C LYS A 426 -11.55 41.54 -2.94
N ARG A 427 -10.64 40.61 -3.30
CA ARG A 427 -9.20 40.79 -3.09
C ARG A 427 -8.61 41.92 -3.91
N ASN A 428 -9.09 42.14 -5.13
CA ASN A 428 -8.65 43.24 -5.96
C ASN A 428 -8.98 44.61 -5.34
N PHE A 429 -10.17 44.73 -4.75
CA PHE A 429 -10.59 45.92 -4.03
C PHE A 429 -9.83 46.10 -2.70
N GLU A 430 -9.70 45.04 -1.89
CA GLU A 430 -9.14 45.12 -0.53
C GLU A 430 -7.60 45.15 -0.48
N TYR A 431 -6.91 44.38 -1.34
CA TYR A 431 -5.46 44.14 -1.22
C TYR A 431 -4.65 44.56 -2.46
N TRP A 432 -5.25 44.55 -3.66
CA TRP A 432 -4.51 44.83 -4.91
C TRP A 432 -4.75 46.24 -5.50
N ASN A 433 -5.37 47.14 -4.73
CA ASN A 433 -5.66 48.54 -5.10
C ASN A 433 -6.39 48.71 -6.45
N SER A 434 -7.27 47.76 -6.80
CA SER A 434 -7.98 47.68 -8.08
C SER A 434 -7.05 47.70 -9.32
N ARG A 435 -5.80 47.23 -9.18
CA ARG A 435 -4.80 47.20 -10.27
C ARG A 435 -4.79 45.89 -11.08
N VAL A 436 -5.49 44.85 -10.63
CA VAL A 436 -5.59 43.58 -11.36
C VAL A 436 -6.82 43.61 -12.26
N GLU A 437 -6.64 43.29 -13.54
CA GLU A 437 -7.73 43.18 -14.52
C GLU A 437 -8.29 41.75 -14.48
N LEU A 438 -9.57 41.60 -14.17
CA LEU A 438 -10.23 40.30 -14.00
C LEU A 438 -10.91 39.86 -15.29
N ILE A 439 -10.45 38.76 -15.87
CA ILE A 439 -11.00 38.19 -17.10
C ILE A 439 -11.82 36.95 -16.72
N LYS A 440 -13.14 37.04 -16.88
CA LYS A 440 -14.10 36.03 -16.42
C LYS A 440 -14.48 35.04 -17.53
N GLU A 441 -13.48 34.39 -18.13
CA GLU A 441 -13.63 33.52 -19.30
C GLU A 441 -12.87 32.19 -19.13
N ASP A 442 -13.24 31.20 -19.92
CA ASP A 442 -12.45 29.97 -20.09
C ASP A 442 -11.25 30.24 -21.02
N MET A 443 -10.05 29.86 -20.58
CA MET A 443 -8.79 30.05 -21.31
C MET A 443 -8.73 29.32 -22.66
N LYS A 444 -9.58 28.32 -22.92
CA LYS A 444 -9.72 27.69 -24.24
C LYS A 444 -10.56 28.52 -25.22
N THR A 445 -11.43 29.40 -24.71
CA THR A 445 -12.34 30.24 -25.51
C THR A 445 -11.91 31.69 -25.61
N TRP A 446 -11.17 32.20 -24.62
CA TRP A 446 -10.65 33.56 -24.60
C TRP A 446 -9.61 33.78 -25.73
N LYS A 447 -9.92 34.72 -26.62
CA LYS A 447 -9.21 34.92 -27.91
C LYS A 447 -9.07 36.39 -28.30
N ASP A 448 -8.95 37.28 -27.31
CA ASP A 448 -8.75 38.72 -27.54
C ASP A 448 -7.42 38.99 -28.29
N PRO A 449 -7.45 39.45 -29.55
CA PRO A 449 -6.24 39.65 -30.35
C PRO A 449 -5.43 40.87 -29.90
N THR A 450 -5.99 41.75 -29.07
CA THR A 450 -5.33 42.97 -28.57
C THR A 450 -4.40 42.69 -27.39
N ILE A 451 -4.59 41.57 -26.68
CA ILE A 451 -3.84 41.22 -25.48
C ILE A 451 -2.73 40.23 -25.81
N LYS A 452 -1.48 40.67 -25.61
CA LYS A 452 -0.27 39.85 -25.69
C LYS A 452 0.49 39.85 -24.37
N ILE A 453 1.02 38.68 -24.01
CA ILE A 453 1.55 38.37 -22.68
C ILE A 453 3.09 38.30 -22.71
N ASP A 454 3.74 38.71 -21.62
CA ASP A 454 5.19 38.59 -21.40
C ASP A 454 5.54 37.50 -20.38
N ILE A 455 4.72 37.35 -19.32
CA ILE A 455 4.78 36.21 -18.39
C ILE A 455 3.39 35.59 -18.26
N CYS A 456 3.27 34.28 -18.50
CA CYS A 456 2.09 33.49 -18.19
C CYS A 456 2.39 32.57 -16.99
N ILE A 457 1.57 32.66 -15.94
CA ILE A 457 1.68 31.90 -14.70
C ILE A 457 0.42 31.05 -14.56
N SER A 458 0.56 29.76 -14.27
CA SER A 458 -0.58 28.87 -14.01
C SER A 458 -0.25 27.80 -12.97
N GLU A 459 -1.30 27.29 -12.34
CA GLU A 459 -1.25 26.09 -11.49
C GLU A 459 -2.46 25.25 -11.91
N LEU A 460 -2.18 24.30 -12.81
CA LEU A 460 -3.16 23.42 -13.47
C LEU A 460 -2.67 21.96 -13.40
N LEU A 461 -1.83 21.64 -12.40
CA LEU A 461 -1.11 20.39 -12.30
C LEU A 461 -1.86 19.41 -11.40
N GLY A 462 -2.14 18.22 -11.90
CA GLY A 462 -2.59 17.11 -11.07
C GLY A 462 -1.44 16.25 -10.56
N SER A 463 -1.76 15.18 -9.81
CA SER A 463 -0.82 14.18 -9.28
C SER A 463 0.09 13.49 -10.32
N PHE A 464 -0.23 13.59 -11.61
CA PHE A 464 0.56 13.09 -12.73
C PHE A 464 1.06 14.22 -13.66
N GLY A 465 1.00 15.47 -13.20
CA GLY A 465 1.30 16.70 -13.94
C GLY A 465 0.23 17.03 -14.97
N CYS A 466 0.13 16.24 -16.05
CA CYS A 466 -0.73 16.51 -17.19
C CYS A 466 -2.18 15.98 -17.06
N ASN A 467 -2.57 15.40 -15.92
CA ASN A 467 -3.90 14.80 -15.72
C ASN A 467 -5.00 15.80 -15.35
N GLU A 468 -4.71 17.10 -15.30
CA GLU A 468 -5.72 18.16 -15.14
C GLU A 468 -5.75 19.11 -16.34
N LEU A 469 -5.27 18.61 -17.49
CA LEU A 469 -5.34 19.24 -18.82
C LEU A 469 -4.54 20.54 -19.00
N SER A 470 -3.58 20.82 -18.12
CA SER A 470 -2.59 21.90 -18.32
C SER A 470 -2.01 22.00 -19.76
N PRO A 471 -1.66 20.91 -20.48
CA PRO A 471 -1.17 21.02 -21.86
C PRO A 471 -2.21 21.62 -22.82
N GLU A 472 -3.44 21.13 -22.78
CA GLU A 472 -4.54 21.58 -23.63
C GLU A 472 -4.95 23.03 -23.30
N CYS A 473 -5.05 23.34 -22.00
CA CYS A 473 -5.41 24.65 -21.48
C CYS A 473 -4.38 25.73 -21.85
N LEU A 474 -3.08 25.47 -21.64
CA LEU A 474 -2.03 26.45 -21.92
C LEU A 474 -1.74 26.62 -23.41
N PHE A 475 -1.96 25.60 -24.24
CA PHE A 475 -1.73 25.70 -25.68
C PHE A 475 -2.60 26.77 -26.37
N GLU A 476 -3.85 26.96 -25.94
CA GLU A 476 -4.67 28.04 -26.52
C GLU A 476 -4.15 29.43 -26.07
N ILE A 477 -3.68 29.58 -24.82
CA ILE A 477 -3.02 30.82 -24.36
C ILE A 477 -1.73 31.11 -25.15
N GLU A 478 -0.87 30.11 -25.36
CA GLU A 478 0.33 30.22 -26.19
C GLU A 478 0.01 30.70 -27.60
N LYS A 479 -0.98 30.08 -28.22
CA LYS A 479 -1.38 30.31 -29.61
C LYS A 479 -2.03 31.67 -29.84
N TYR A 480 -2.90 32.13 -28.93
CA TYR A 480 -3.66 33.38 -29.12
C TYR A 480 -3.00 34.59 -28.43
N HIS A 481 -2.36 34.40 -27.28
CA HIS A 481 -1.83 35.51 -26.45
C HIS A 481 -0.31 35.52 -26.28
N GLY A 482 0.37 34.41 -26.61
CA GLY A 482 1.82 34.32 -26.56
C GLY A 482 2.55 35.26 -27.55
N LYS A 483 3.69 35.77 -27.08
CA LYS A 483 4.82 36.32 -27.85
C LYS A 483 5.94 35.27 -27.97
N PRO A 484 6.86 35.34 -28.95
CA PRO A 484 7.97 34.39 -29.09
C PRO A 484 8.90 34.25 -27.87
N ASN A 485 8.97 35.29 -27.04
CA ASN A 485 9.79 35.39 -25.84
C ASN A 485 8.97 35.32 -24.52
N THR A 486 7.72 34.86 -24.56
CA THR A 486 6.88 34.72 -23.36
C THR A 486 7.50 33.73 -22.38
N ILE A 487 7.61 34.13 -21.12
CA ILE A 487 8.02 33.25 -20.02
C ILE A 487 6.77 32.51 -19.53
N TYR A 488 6.86 31.19 -19.41
CA TYR A 488 5.80 30.36 -18.82
C TYR A 488 6.26 29.81 -17.47
N ILE A 489 5.36 29.84 -16.49
CA ILE A 489 5.53 29.25 -15.17
C ILE A 489 4.29 28.38 -14.90
N PRO A 490 4.37 27.04 -14.90
CA PRO A 490 5.58 26.23 -15.08
C PRO A 490 6.14 26.23 -16.50
N LYS A 491 7.46 26.31 -16.60
CA LYS A 491 8.21 26.15 -17.85
C LYS A 491 8.09 24.75 -18.44
N SER A 492 8.08 23.72 -17.58
CA SER A 492 7.88 22.33 -18.01
C SER A 492 7.55 21.41 -16.85
N TYR A 493 6.83 20.33 -17.11
CA TYR A 493 6.55 19.28 -16.13
C TYR A 493 6.62 17.89 -16.77
N SER A 494 7.03 16.91 -15.97
CA SER A 494 7.23 15.52 -16.38
C SER A 494 6.43 14.56 -15.52
N SER A 495 5.90 13.51 -16.14
CA SER A 495 5.19 12.42 -15.48
C SER A 495 6.11 11.21 -15.31
N TYR A 496 5.96 10.46 -14.22
CA TYR A 496 6.83 9.33 -13.86
C TYR A 496 6.01 8.16 -13.34
N VAL A 497 6.42 6.91 -13.60
CA VAL A 497 5.71 5.71 -13.16
C VAL A 497 6.63 4.63 -12.58
N ALA A 498 6.09 3.79 -11.69
CA ALA A 498 6.73 2.55 -11.26
C ALA A 498 5.70 1.46 -10.88
N PRO A 499 6.01 0.17 -11.06
CA PRO A 499 5.17 -0.92 -10.59
C PRO A 499 5.18 -1.01 -9.05
N ILE A 500 3.99 -1.18 -8.46
CA ILE A 500 3.80 -1.25 -7.02
C ILE A 500 3.03 -2.50 -6.59
N THR A 501 3.29 -2.92 -5.35
CA THR A 501 2.33 -3.71 -4.57
C THR A 501 1.53 -2.77 -3.67
N CYS A 502 0.20 -2.94 -3.67
CA CYS A 502 -0.75 -2.20 -2.84
C CYS A 502 -2.08 -2.98 -2.76
N PRO A 503 -2.13 -4.09 -2.00
CA PRO A 503 -3.28 -4.99 -1.97
C PRO A 503 -4.51 -4.34 -1.34
N LEU A 504 -4.33 -3.38 -0.43
CA LEU A 504 -5.42 -2.65 0.22
C LEU A 504 -6.26 -1.84 -0.80
N ILE A 505 -5.63 -1.25 -1.81
CA ILE A 505 -6.35 -0.62 -2.93
C ILE A 505 -7.13 -1.64 -3.73
N TYR A 506 -6.48 -2.76 -4.10
CA TYR A 506 -7.15 -3.79 -4.89
C TYR A 506 -8.40 -4.30 -4.17
N GLN A 507 -8.30 -4.58 -2.88
CA GLN A 507 -9.40 -4.98 -2.02
C GLN A 507 -10.50 -3.89 -1.92
N LYS A 508 -10.14 -2.62 -1.68
CA LYS A 508 -11.08 -1.49 -1.59
C LYS A 508 -11.83 -1.20 -2.91
N LEU A 509 -11.15 -1.29 -4.05
CA LEU A 509 -11.77 -1.10 -5.38
C LEU A 509 -12.63 -2.29 -5.78
N LYS A 510 -12.30 -3.48 -5.29
CA LYS A 510 -13.02 -4.71 -5.60
C LYS A 510 -14.35 -4.84 -4.84
N ASP A 511 -14.45 -4.33 -3.62
CA ASP A 511 -15.68 -4.33 -2.77
C ASP A 511 -16.74 -3.30 -3.26
N THR A 512 -16.81 -3.05 -4.57
CA THR A 512 -17.69 -2.03 -5.18
C THR A 512 -18.53 -2.59 -6.34
N ASN A 513 -19.75 -2.06 -6.50
CA ASN A 513 -20.71 -2.49 -7.52
C ASN A 513 -20.20 -2.36 -8.97
N ASP A 514 -19.18 -1.53 -9.23
CA ASP A 514 -18.58 -1.33 -10.55
C ASP A 514 -17.07 -1.61 -10.56
N ARG A 515 -16.70 -2.77 -9.98
CA ARG A 515 -15.31 -3.28 -9.90
C ARG A 515 -14.51 -3.04 -11.18
N LYS A 516 -15.08 -3.40 -12.35
CA LYS A 516 -14.34 -3.38 -13.62
C LYS A 516 -14.00 -1.96 -14.04
N LYS A 517 -14.95 -1.03 -14.01
CA LYS A 517 -14.70 0.38 -14.27
C LYS A 517 -13.70 0.95 -13.27
N ASN A 518 -13.84 0.61 -12.00
CA ASN A 518 -13.00 1.14 -10.94
C ASN A 518 -11.53 0.68 -11.04
N LEU A 519 -11.28 -0.59 -11.39
CA LEU A 519 -9.92 -1.11 -11.65
C LEU A 519 -9.35 -0.67 -13.01
N GLN A 520 -10.19 -0.15 -13.91
CA GLN A 520 -9.78 0.50 -15.17
C GLN A 520 -9.82 2.04 -15.08
N SER A 521 -10.01 2.60 -13.88
CA SER A 521 -9.91 4.04 -13.62
C SER A 521 -8.63 4.33 -12.85
N PHE A 522 -8.08 5.54 -13.00
CA PHE A 522 -6.95 6.00 -12.19
C PHE A 522 -7.44 6.90 -11.05
N TRP A 523 -6.72 6.88 -9.93
CA TRP A 523 -7.17 7.45 -8.66
C TRP A 523 -6.04 8.21 -7.95
N VAL A 524 -6.36 9.15 -7.08
CA VAL A 524 -5.38 9.83 -6.20
C VAL A 524 -5.30 9.09 -4.86
N LEU A 525 -4.10 8.63 -4.51
CA LEU A 525 -3.79 7.73 -3.40
C LEU A 525 -3.32 8.52 -2.18
N HIS A 526 -4.21 8.84 -1.23
CA HIS A 526 -3.85 9.59 -0.03
C HIS A 526 -3.62 8.66 1.18
N LYS A 527 -2.43 8.75 1.78
CA LYS A 527 -1.97 8.04 3.00
C LYS A 527 -2.05 6.50 3.02
N ILE A 528 -2.61 5.85 1.99
CA ILE A 528 -2.63 4.38 1.87
C ILE A 528 -1.22 3.86 1.53
N PRO A 529 -0.69 2.86 2.28
CA PRO A 529 0.67 2.36 2.07
C PRO A 529 0.80 1.54 0.79
N TYR A 530 1.95 1.71 0.13
CA TYR A 530 2.35 0.99 -1.07
C TYR A 530 3.87 0.79 -1.08
N GLN A 531 4.34 -0.22 -1.82
CA GLN A 531 5.77 -0.45 -2.03
C GLN A 531 6.08 -0.47 -3.52
N VAL A 532 7.01 0.38 -3.95
CA VAL A 532 7.62 0.32 -5.28
C VAL A 532 8.51 -0.93 -5.37
N LEU A 533 8.23 -1.78 -6.36
CA LEU A 533 8.90 -3.07 -6.54
C LEU A 533 10.17 -2.98 -7.41
N SER A 534 10.29 -1.92 -8.22
CA SER A 534 11.44 -1.65 -9.06
C SER A 534 12.49 -0.78 -8.35
N SER A 535 13.76 -0.97 -8.69
CA SER A 535 14.87 -0.14 -8.18
C SER A 535 14.91 1.28 -8.76
N LYS A 536 14.19 1.52 -9.87
CA LYS A 536 14.08 2.84 -10.52
C LYS A 536 12.62 3.22 -10.75
N ILE A 537 12.33 4.52 -10.67
CA ILE A 537 11.10 5.16 -11.16
C ILE A 537 11.37 5.68 -12.58
N SER A 538 10.47 5.45 -13.54
CA SER A 538 10.71 5.76 -14.97
C SER A 538 9.97 7.01 -15.42
N LYS A 539 10.67 7.98 -16.02
CA LYS A 539 10.05 9.17 -16.63
C LYS A 539 9.37 8.79 -17.95
N VAL A 540 8.08 9.10 -18.09
CA VAL A 540 7.30 8.67 -19.27
C VAL A 540 7.27 9.73 -20.38
N TRP A 541 6.94 10.97 -20.03
CA TRP A 541 6.88 12.11 -20.95
C TRP A 541 7.04 13.44 -20.21
N THR A 542 7.26 14.51 -20.97
CA THR A 542 7.46 15.88 -20.48
C THR A 542 6.70 16.84 -21.40
N PHE A 543 5.90 17.73 -20.82
CA PHE A 543 5.34 18.89 -21.51
C PHE A 543 6.19 20.12 -21.21
N LYS A 544 6.32 21.03 -22.19
CA LYS A 544 7.12 22.25 -22.10
C LYS A 544 6.34 23.40 -22.71
N HIS A 545 6.43 24.58 -22.09
CA HIS A 545 5.71 25.78 -22.49
C HIS A 545 6.71 26.87 -22.91
N PRO A 546 6.58 27.47 -24.11
CA PRO A 546 5.54 27.21 -25.11
C PRO A 546 5.73 25.88 -25.87
N MET A 547 4.63 25.25 -26.28
CA MET A 547 4.63 24.08 -27.16
C MET A 547 4.79 24.49 -28.63
N ILE A 548 5.78 23.92 -29.32
CA ILE A 548 6.03 24.20 -30.75
C ILE A 548 4.85 23.77 -31.63
N ARG A 549 4.14 22.70 -31.25
CA ARG A 549 2.94 22.15 -31.91
C ARG A 549 2.05 21.45 -30.88
N ALA A 550 0.75 21.40 -31.13
CA ALA A 550 -0.21 20.58 -30.38
C ALA A 550 0.11 19.08 -30.52
N ASN A 551 0.90 18.54 -29.59
CA ASN A 551 1.20 17.11 -29.48
C ASN A 551 0.83 16.60 -28.08
N PHE A 552 -0.47 16.41 -27.86
CA PHE A 552 -1.04 16.02 -26.57
C PHE A 552 -1.05 14.50 -26.35
N THR A 553 -1.04 13.73 -27.43
CA THR A 553 -0.85 12.27 -27.40
C THR A 553 0.59 11.96 -27.01
N GLN A 554 0.75 11.04 -26.05
CA GLN A 554 2.04 10.52 -25.63
C GLN A 554 1.94 8.99 -25.53
N GLN A 555 2.97 8.28 -25.95
CA GLN A 555 3.09 6.85 -25.75
C GLN A 555 4.50 6.52 -25.27
N TYR A 556 4.60 5.62 -24.31
CA TYR A 556 5.88 5.21 -23.78
C TYR A 556 5.88 3.73 -23.36
N THR A 557 6.92 3.03 -23.79
CA THR A 557 7.24 1.68 -23.36
C THR A 557 8.51 1.72 -22.54
N THR A 558 8.52 1.05 -21.38
CA THR A 558 9.71 0.97 -20.52
C THR A 558 9.80 -0.37 -19.84
N VAL A 559 11.00 -0.72 -19.40
CA VAL A 559 11.32 -2.01 -18.82
C VAL A 559 11.90 -1.80 -17.44
N PHE A 560 11.30 -2.47 -16.46
CA PHE A 560 11.71 -2.52 -15.06
C PHE A 560 12.32 -3.89 -14.73
N LYS A 561 13.35 -3.91 -13.90
CA LYS A 561 13.90 -5.15 -13.30
C LYS A 561 13.48 -5.20 -11.84
N LEU A 562 12.73 -6.25 -11.47
CA LEU A 562 12.16 -6.43 -10.13
C LEU A 562 12.92 -7.60 -9.49
N LYS A 563 13.82 -7.26 -8.56
CA LYS A 563 14.72 -8.24 -7.92
C LYS A 563 14.01 -9.23 -7.01
N GLN A 564 12.86 -8.85 -6.46
CA GLN A 564 12.19 -9.56 -5.38
C GLN A 564 10.79 -9.93 -5.81
N ARG A 565 10.44 -11.21 -5.59
CA ARG A 565 9.12 -11.77 -5.89
C ARG A 565 8.00 -11.10 -5.11
N GLY A 566 6.79 -11.27 -5.63
CA GLY A 566 5.65 -10.50 -5.16
C GLY A 566 4.49 -10.49 -6.12
N GLU A 567 3.71 -9.41 -6.04
CA GLU A 567 2.51 -9.23 -6.85
C GLU A 567 2.32 -7.74 -7.13
N ILE A 568 2.18 -7.38 -8.41
CA ILE A 568 1.94 -6.02 -8.86
C ILE A 568 0.42 -5.78 -8.84
N HIS A 569 -0.02 -4.76 -8.11
CA HIS A 569 -1.44 -4.36 -8.02
C HIS A 569 -1.76 -3.14 -8.90
N GLY A 570 -0.74 -2.43 -9.39
CA GLY A 570 -0.89 -1.25 -10.22
C GLY A 570 0.45 -0.57 -10.56
N LEU A 571 0.35 0.57 -11.24
CA LEU A 571 1.41 1.57 -11.33
C LEU A 571 1.12 2.68 -10.35
N ILE A 572 2.12 3.13 -9.61
CA ILE A 572 2.10 4.45 -9.00
C ILE A 572 2.62 5.46 -10.02
N GLY A 573 2.04 6.66 -10.02
CA GLY A 573 2.46 7.78 -10.84
C GLY A 573 2.74 9.04 -10.03
N PHE A 574 3.77 9.76 -10.45
CA PHE A 574 4.27 10.99 -9.84
C PHE A 574 4.48 12.08 -10.89
N PHE A 575 4.77 13.30 -10.46
CA PHE A 575 5.24 14.37 -11.35
C PHE A 575 6.41 15.17 -10.76
N THR A 576 7.09 15.89 -11.64
CA THR A 576 7.99 17.01 -11.32
C THR A 576 7.63 18.19 -12.21
N ALA A 577 7.75 19.42 -11.71
CA ALA A 577 7.55 20.65 -12.46
C ALA A 577 8.71 21.62 -12.23
N ILE A 578 9.39 21.99 -13.31
CA ILE A 578 10.33 23.11 -13.33
C ILE A 578 9.47 24.36 -13.51
N LEU A 579 9.33 25.16 -12.45
CA LEU A 579 8.54 26.38 -12.48
C LEU A 579 9.21 27.42 -13.39
N TYR A 580 10.50 27.70 -13.17
CA TYR A 580 11.28 28.63 -14.00
C TYR A 580 12.68 28.08 -14.34
N ASP A 581 13.38 27.58 -13.33
CA ASP A 581 14.73 27.02 -13.42
C ASP A 581 14.98 25.90 -12.40
N GLU A 582 16.21 25.39 -12.35
CA GLU A 582 16.60 24.21 -11.56
C GLU A 582 16.48 24.42 -10.04
N GLU A 583 16.44 25.67 -9.55
CA GLU A 583 16.20 25.96 -8.14
C GLU A 583 14.71 26.20 -7.78
N THR A 584 13.81 26.08 -8.77
CA THR A 584 12.38 26.33 -8.63
C THR A 584 11.60 25.12 -9.12
N ILE A 585 11.86 23.97 -8.49
CA ILE A 585 11.26 22.67 -8.84
C ILE A 585 10.23 22.24 -7.79
N LEU A 586 9.03 21.85 -8.24
CA LEU A 586 8.08 21.07 -7.47
C LEU A 586 8.21 19.58 -7.82
N SER A 587 8.13 18.69 -6.84
CA SER A 587 8.29 17.25 -7.02
C SER A 587 7.52 16.47 -5.97
N ILE A 588 6.81 15.42 -6.40
CA ILE A 588 6.23 14.40 -5.51
C ILE A 588 6.87 13.03 -5.67
N ILE A 589 8.06 12.95 -6.27
CA ILE A 589 8.84 11.70 -6.31
C ILE A 589 9.29 11.38 -4.87
N PRO A 590 9.04 10.17 -4.34
CA PRO A 590 9.45 9.82 -2.98
C PRO A 590 10.98 9.76 -2.83
N ASP A 591 11.48 10.16 -1.68
CA ASP A 591 12.92 10.23 -1.40
C ASP A 591 13.62 8.88 -1.50
N GLY A 592 14.89 8.91 -1.91
CA GLY A 592 15.74 7.71 -2.02
C GLY A 592 15.51 6.86 -3.26
N HIS A 593 14.59 7.24 -4.16
CA HIS A 593 14.38 6.55 -5.43
C HIS A 593 15.25 7.10 -6.58
N ILE A 594 15.84 6.19 -7.36
CA ILE A 594 16.60 6.53 -8.56
C ILE A 594 15.63 6.76 -9.73
N VAL A 595 15.80 7.87 -10.44
CA VAL A 595 15.00 8.20 -11.63
C VAL A 595 15.69 7.69 -12.89
N LYS A 596 14.95 6.97 -13.75
CA LYS A 596 15.34 6.57 -15.10
C LYS A 596 14.80 7.58 -16.11
N ASP A 597 15.68 8.18 -16.90
CA ASP A 597 15.34 9.05 -18.03
C ASP A 597 15.67 8.35 -19.37
N LYS A 598 15.11 8.85 -20.48
CA LYS A 598 15.34 8.37 -21.85
C LYS A 598 16.79 8.55 -22.32
N LEU A 599 17.56 9.42 -21.66
CA LEU A 599 18.95 9.75 -21.97
C LEU A 599 19.96 8.89 -21.17
N GLU A 600 19.77 7.57 -21.11
CA GLU A 600 20.78 6.64 -20.56
C GLU A 600 22.01 6.44 -21.51
N ASN A 601 22.10 7.20 -22.61
CA ASN A 601 23.22 7.17 -23.55
C ASN A 601 24.09 8.43 -23.46
N TYR A 602 25.35 8.22 -23.06
CA TYR A 602 26.46 9.17 -22.90
C TYR A 602 26.42 10.12 -21.69
N HIS A 603 27.52 10.07 -20.93
CA HIS A 603 27.85 10.85 -19.73
C HIS A 603 27.12 10.46 -18.43
N MET A 604 27.66 9.40 -17.83
CA MET A 604 27.56 9.11 -16.40
C MET A 604 28.21 10.24 -15.57
N HIS A 605 27.46 11.31 -15.29
CA HIS A 605 27.60 12.21 -14.13
C HIS A 605 26.40 13.17 -14.08
N ASN A 606 25.85 13.38 -12.88
CA ASN A 606 24.91 14.46 -12.52
C ASN A 606 23.51 14.45 -13.18
N MET A 607 22.76 13.34 -13.04
CA MET A 607 21.36 13.53 -12.62
C MET A 607 21.34 13.43 -11.10
N GLU A 608 21.27 14.60 -10.46
CA GLU A 608 21.08 14.71 -9.02
C GLU A 608 19.79 14.01 -8.61
N ASN A 609 19.76 13.44 -7.42
CA ASN A 609 18.59 12.74 -6.90
C ASN A 609 17.40 13.71 -6.84
N ILE A 610 16.36 13.48 -7.64
CA ILE A 610 15.14 14.28 -7.57
C ILE A 610 14.35 13.80 -6.36
N PHE A 611 14.40 14.59 -5.29
CA PHE A 611 13.69 14.36 -4.04
C PHE A 611 12.26 14.88 -4.07
N HIS A 612 11.48 14.57 -3.03
CA HIS A 612 10.21 15.21 -2.75
C HIS A 612 10.46 16.69 -2.39
N THR A 613 9.59 17.61 -2.81
CA THR A 613 9.66 18.99 -2.31
C THR A 613 9.31 18.98 -0.83
N LYS A 614 10.30 19.25 0.03
CA LYS A 614 10.17 19.13 1.48
C LYS A 614 8.95 19.92 2.00
N ASP A 615 8.18 19.30 2.89
CA ASP A 615 7.01 19.88 3.58
C ASP A 615 5.82 20.30 2.66
N MET A 616 5.88 20.02 1.35
CA MET A 616 4.77 20.23 0.40
C MET A 616 3.68 19.18 0.58
N ILE A 617 2.40 19.58 0.50
CA ILE A 617 1.23 18.72 0.85
C ILE A 617 0.10 18.70 -0.20
N SER A 618 0.17 19.54 -1.25
CA SER A 618 -0.92 19.72 -2.22
C SER A 618 -1.27 18.48 -3.03
N TRP A 619 -0.29 17.60 -3.28
CA TRP A 619 -0.46 16.47 -4.19
C TRP A 619 -0.06 15.17 -3.53
N SER A 620 -1.01 14.23 -3.49
CA SER A 620 -0.73 12.81 -3.25
C SER A 620 -0.50 12.09 -4.59
N PRO A 621 0.22 10.97 -4.65
CA PRO A 621 0.51 10.28 -5.90
C PRO A 621 -0.75 9.70 -6.55
N ILE A 622 -0.66 9.44 -7.85
CA ILE A 622 -1.75 8.81 -8.62
C ILE A 622 -1.52 7.30 -8.72
N ILE A 623 -2.57 6.50 -8.85
CA ILE A 623 -2.48 5.05 -9.06
C ILE A 623 -3.28 4.63 -10.30
N PHE A 624 -2.68 3.78 -11.12
CA PHE A 624 -3.30 3.07 -12.25
C PHE A 624 -3.39 1.58 -11.87
N PRO A 625 -4.54 1.09 -11.37
CA PRO A 625 -4.69 -0.28 -10.89
C PRO A 625 -4.58 -1.32 -12.00
N LEU A 626 -4.46 -2.60 -11.62
CA LEU A 626 -4.65 -3.73 -12.53
C LEU A 626 -5.99 -4.45 -12.22
N GLU A 627 -6.73 -4.85 -13.26
CA GLU A 627 -7.98 -5.62 -13.11
C GLU A 627 -7.76 -6.99 -12.45
N GLN A 628 -6.59 -7.59 -12.71
CA GLN A 628 -6.04 -8.75 -12.03
C GLN A 628 -4.60 -8.47 -11.61
N PRO A 629 -4.21 -8.70 -10.34
CA PRO A 629 -2.84 -8.51 -9.89
C PRO A 629 -1.88 -9.45 -10.63
N LEU A 630 -0.72 -8.94 -11.04
CA LEU A 630 0.27 -9.68 -11.82
C LEU A 630 1.32 -10.29 -10.88
N PRO A 631 1.35 -11.62 -10.67
CA PRO A 631 2.39 -12.27 -9.88
C PRO A 631 3.76 -12.17 -10.57
N ILE A 632 4.81 -12.05 -9.76
CA ILE A 632 6.21 -11.97 -10.20
C ILE A 632 7.08 -12.86 -9.30
N VAL A 633 8.10 -13.47 -9.90
CA VAL A 633 9.15 -14.22 -9.18
C VAL A 633 10.40 -13.35 -9.05
N ASP A 634 11.45 -13.87 -8.39
CA ASP A 634 12.72 -13.14 -8.24
C ASP A 634 13.36 -12.88 -9.62
N ASP A 635 14.06 -11.75 -9.72
CA ASP A 635 14.68 -11.21 -10.94
C ASP A 635 13.79 -11.16 -12.20
N THR A 636 12.48 -10.99 -12.02
CA THR A 636 11.51 -10.78 -13.13
C THR A 636 11.76 -9.45 -13.85
N GLU A 637 11.74 -9.49 -15.17
CA GLU A 637 11.67 -8.29 -16.01
C GLU A 637 10.20 -7.95 -16.35
N VAL A 638 9.80 -6.70 -16.15
CA VAL A 638 8.44 -6.22 -16.46
C VAL A 638 8.49 -5.13 -17.51
N SER A 639 7.88 -5.40 -18.66
CA SER A 639 7.61 -4.42 -19.71
C SER A 639 6.28 -3.71 -19.42
N LEU A 640 6.30 -2.40 -19.38
CA LEU A 640 5.14 -1.52 -19.28
C LEU A 640 4.92 -0.83 -20.62
N SER A 641 3.69 -0.83 -21.11
CA SER A 641 3.20 0.11 -22.12
C SER A 641 2.18 1.06 -21.48
N ILE A 642 2.38 2.37 -21.62
CA ILE A 642 1.43 3.40 -21.16
C ILE A 642 1.27 4.51 -22.21
N SER A 643 0.02 4.91 -22.44
CA SER A 643 -0.35 5.95 -23.40
C SER A 643 -1.24 7.00 -22.75
N ARG A 644 -1.05 8.26 -23.13
CA ARG A 644 -2.00 9.37 -22.96
C ARG A 644 -2.59 9.66 -24.34
N LEU A 645 -3.91 9.59 -24.45
CA LEU A 645 -4.64 9.68 -25.72
C LEU A 645 -5.72 10.74 -25.65
N HIS A 646 -6.12 11.28 -26.80
CA HIS A 646 -7.23 12.23 -26.90
C HIS A 646 -8.01 12.04 -28.20
N ASN A 647 -9.29 12.44 -28.20
CA ASN A 647 -10.15 12.46 -29.38
C ASN A 647 -10.59 13.88 -29.78
N GLY A 648 -10.05 14.91 -29.11
CA GLY A 648 -10.41 16.32 -29.31
C GLY A 648 -11.65 16.80 -28.54
N ARG A 649 -12.33 15.89 -27.82
CA ARG A 649 -13.36 16.20 -26.81
C ARG A 649 -12.96 15.75 -25.41
N GLU A 650 -12.17 14.69 -25.31
CA GLU A 650 -11.74 14.09 -24.06
C GLU A 650 -10.29 13.59 -24.15
N VAL A 651 -9.65 13.47 -22.98
CA VAL A 651 -8.33 12.86 -22.77
C VAL A 651 -8.47 11.66 -21.85
N TRP A 652 -7.74 10.58 -22.11
CA TRP A 652 -7.66 9.41 -21.24
C TRP A 652 -6.26 8.79 -21.24
N TYR A 653 -6.06 7.78 -20.38
CA TYR A 653 -4.84 6.98 -20.32
C TYR A 653 -5.17 5.51 -20.52
N GLU A 654 -4.29 4.78 -21.21
CA GLU A 654 -4.35 3.33 -21.41
C GLU A 654 -3.04 2.70 -20.94
N TRP A 655 -3.10 1.55 -20.28
CA TRP A 655 -1.90 0.85 -19.78
C TRP A 655 -2.02 -0.67 -19.79
N SER A 656 -0.89 -1.34 -19.98
CA SER A 656 -0.73 -2.79 -19.88
C SER A 656 0.68 -3.19 -19.45
N MET A 657 0.82 -4.38 -18.85
CA MET A 657 2.13 -4.94 -18.47
C MET A 657 2.31 -6.37 -18.98
N GLU A 658 3.56 -6.74 -19.22
CA GLU A 658 4.01 -8.10 -19.51
C GLU A 658 5.21 -8.46 -18.63
N SER A 659 5.21 -9.63 -17.98
CA SER A 659 6.34 -10.14 -17.21
C SER A 659 7.12 -11.19 -17.99
N PHE A 660 8.45 -11.19 -17.81
CA PHE A 660 9.40 -12.09 -18.47
C PHE A 660 10.45 -12.59 -17.48
N MET A 661 10.90 -13.83 -17.70
CA MET A 661 12.08 -14.42 -17.06
C MET A 661 13.16 -14.68 -18.10
N TYR A 662 14.42 -14.65 -17.66
CA TYR A 662 15.57 -15.05 -18.47
C TYR A 662 16.09 -16.41 -18.01
N PHE A 663 16.17 -17.36 -18.96
CA PHE A 663 16.77 -18.67 -18.75
C PHE A 663 18.06 -18.76 -19.56
N VAL A 664 19.16 -19.19 -18.92
CA VAL A 664 20.38 -19.58 -19.62
C VAL A 664 20.27 -21.07 -19.93
N VAL A 665 20.36 -21.44 -21.21
CA VAL A 665 20.29 -22.84 -21.66
C VAL A 665 21.56 -23.18 -22.45
N PRO A 666 22.24 -24.29 -22.14
CA PRO A 666 23.33 -24.80 -22.97
C PRO A 666 22.85 -25.09 -24.39
N GLU A 667 23.57 -24.59 -25.39
CA GLU A 667 23.17 -24.67 -26.80
C GLU A 667 22.81 -26.10 -27.28
N GLU A 668 23.51 -27.11 -26.76
CA GLU A 668 23.26 -28.53 -27.08
C GLU A 668 21.80 -28.95 -26.89
N LYS A 669 21.13 -28.48 -25.82
CA LYS A 669 19.72 -28.79 -25.55
C LYS A 669 18.79 -28.10 -26.55
N VAL A 670 19.11 -26.89 -26.98
CA VAL A 670 18.32 -26.15 -27.97
C VAL A 670 18.44 -26.77 -29.36
N ARG A 671 19.66 -27.20 -29.75
CA ARG A 671 19.88 -27.94 -31.00
C ARG A 671 19.12 -29.28 -31.04
N GLN A 672 19.04 -30.01 -29.92
CA GLN A 672 18.23 -31.23 -29.82
C GLN A 672 16.72 -30.96 -30.03
N ILE A 673 16.18 -29.89 -29.45
CA ILE A 673 14.76 -29.50 -29.65
C ILE A 673 14.49 -29.18 -31.13
N ASN A 674 15.37 -28.41 -31.78
CA ASN A 674 15.22 -28.04 -33.20
C ASN A 674 15.35 -29.25 -34.15
N ASN A 675 16.22 -30.22 -33.83
CA ASN A 675 16.37 -31.44 -34.63
C ASN A 675 15.14 -32.37 -34.56
N HIS A 676 14.38 -32.35 -33.46
CA HIS A 676 13.13 -33.10 -33.37
C HIS A 676 11.98 -32.46 -34.16
N THR A 677 12.02 -31.16 -34.45
CA THR A 677 11.02 -30.47 -35.30
C THR A 677 11.30 -30.57 -36.81
N SER A 678 12.48 -31.00 -37.23
CA SER A 678 12.87 -31.12 -38.66
C SER A 678 12.62 -32.51 -39.27
N LEU A 679 12.20 -33.50 -38.49
CA LEU A 679 12.03 -34.90 -38.93
C LEU A 679 10.62 -35.27 -39.45
N SER A 680 9.78 -34.29 -39.80
CA SER A 680 8.40 -34.51 -40.28
C SER A 680 8.11 -33.86 -41.64
N LYS A 681 9.07 -33.90 -42.58
CA LYS A 681 8.90 -33.42 -43.96
C LYS A 681 9.48 -34.39 -44.98
N ASP A 682 8.85 -35.56 -45.11
CA ASP A 682 8.89 -36.37 -46.33
C ASP A 682 7.62 -37.22 -46.41
N VAL A 683 6.82 -37.00 -47.47
CA VAL A 683 5.95 -37.95 -48.20
C VAL A 683 4.90 -37.20 -49.07
N SER A 684 5.09 -37.29 -50.39
CA SER A 684 4.13 -37.19 -51.52
C SER A 684 3.30 -35.91 -51.81
N ASN A 685 3.38 -35.49 -53.08
CA ASN A 685 2.51 -34.51 -53.76
C ASN A 685 1.10 -35.04 -54.05
N ASN A 686 0.08 -34.16 -54.05
CA ASN A 686 -0.74 -33.89 -55.25
C ASN A 686 -1.78 -32.75 -55.06
N ASN A 687 -1.76 -31.82 -56.02
CA ASN A 687 -2.81 -30.90 -56.54
C ASN A 687 -3.83 -30.17 -55.64
N HIS A 688 -3.75 -28.84 -55.79
CA HIS A 688 -4.80 -27.80 -55.80
C HIS A 688 -5.60 -27.40 -54.55
N ASP A 689 -5.36 -26.13 -54.22
CA ASP A 689 -6.25 -25.07 -53.75
C ASP A 689 -6.54 -24.86 -52.24
N HIS A 690 -6.32 -23.58 -51.88
CA HIS A 690 -6.64 -22.84 -50.67
C HIS A 690 -5.80 -23.05 -49.40
N ASN A 691 -5.18 -21.94 -48.97
CA ASN A 691 -4.36 -21.82 -47.77
C ASN A 691 -5.20 -21.97 -46.49
N ILE A 692 -4.93 -23.02 -45.72
CA ILE A 692 -5.24 -23.07 -44.29
C ILE A 692 -3.94 -23.41 -43.55
N TYR A 693 -3.49 -22.52 -42.66
CA TYR A 693 -2.33 -22.78 -41.79
C TYR A 693 -2.71 -23.82 -40.73
N VAL A 694 -2.02 -24.97 -40.74
CA VAL A 694 -2.18 -26.03 -39.74
C VAL A 694 -1.10 -25.92 -38.67
N MET A 695 -1.52 -25.79 -37.41
CA MET A 695 -0.64 -25.86 -36.23
C MET A 695 -0.26 -27.31 -35.91
N PRO A 696 1.02 -27.62 -35.58
CA PRO A 696 1.40 -28.93 -35.07
C PRO A 696 0.85 -29.17 -33.65
N LYS A 697 0.25 -30.33 -33.40
CA LYS A 697 -0.26 -30.72 -32.08
C LYS A 697 0.88 -31.16 -31.14
N THR A 698 1.10 -30.43 -30.05
CA THR A 698 1.75 -30.97 -28.84
C THR A 698 0.70 -31.44 -27.83
N LYS A 699 1.01 -32.49 -27.08
CA LYS A 699 0.09 -33.13 -26.13
C LYS A 699 -0.17 -32.22 -24.92
N TYR A 700 -1.38 -31.70 -24.79
CA TYR A 700 -1.87 -31.13 -23.54
C TYR A 700 -2.32 -32.24 -22.58
N MET A 701 -1.86 -32.19 -21.34
CA MET A 701 -2.35 -33.02 -20.25
C MET A 701 -3.17 -32.17 -19.28
N GLY A 702 -4.47 -32.11 -19.54
CA GLY A 702 -5.54 -31.86 -18.56
C GLY A 702 -5.47 -30.63 -17.64
N TYR A 703 -6.05 -29.52 -18.09
CA TYR A 703 -6.95 -28.74 -17.24
C TYR A 703 -8.33 -28.70 -17.91
N ARG A 704 -9.39 -28.97 -17.13
CA ARG A 704 -10.79 -28.88 -17.57
C ARG A 704 -11.41 -27.64 -16.92
N ASP A 705 -11.84 -26.70 -17.74
CA ASP A 705 -12.94 -25.78 -17.41
C ASP A 705 -14.12 -26.07 -18.34
N MET A 706 -15.34 -26.03 -17.81
CA MET A 706 -16.58 -26.23 -18.57
C MET A 706 -17.40 -24.95 -18.68
N SER A 707 -17.39 -24.36 -19.87
CA SER A 707 -18.44 -23.52 -20.45
C SER A 707 -18.07 -23.33 -21.93
N THR A 708 -18.88 -23.57 -22.96
CA THR A 708 -20.35 -23.69 -23.09
C THR A 708 -20.69 -24.70 -24.23
N PHE A 709 -21.96 -25.06 -24.42
CA PHE A 709 -22.42 -25.81 -25.62
C PHE A 709 -23.40 -24.98 -26.45
N GLU A 710 -23.35 -25.16 -27.77
CA GLU A 710 -24.03 -24.36 -28.80
C GLU A 710 -25.47 -24.84 -29.14
N GLU A 711 -26.22 -23.97 -29.82
CA GLU A 711 -27.44 -24.32 -30.56
C GLU A 711 -27.14 -25.09 -31.86
N VAL A 712 -28.14 -25.75 -32.47
CA VAL A 712 -28.57 -25.55 -33.89
C VAL A 712 -29.68 -26.53 -34.36
N THR A 713 -30.91 -26.00 -34.40
CA THR A 713 -32.00 -26.19 -35.41
C THR A 713 -32.75 -27.52 -35.71
N ASN A 714 -34.06 -27.32 -35.99
CA ASN A 714 -34.92 -27.97 -37.01
C ASN A 714 -35.51 -29.39 -36.76
N THR A 715 -36.80 -29.71 -37.04
CA THR A 715 -37.97 -28.97 -37.59
C THR A 715 -39.33 -29.58 -37.16
N LYS A 716 -40.41 -28.78 -37.35
CA LYS A 716 -41.83 -29.12 -37.67
C LYS A 716 -42.91 -28.79 -36.63
N ASN A 717 -43.96 -28.17 -37.19
CA ASN A 717 -45.16 -27.57 -36.60
C ASN A 717 -46.37 -28.50 -36.87
N PRO A 718 -47.57 -28.34 -36.26
CA PRO A 718 -48.45 -27.24 -36.66
C PRO A 718 -49.34 -26.59 -35.57
N ASN A 719 -49.87 -25.43 -35.96
CA ASN A 719 -50.78 -24.52 -35.24
C ASN A 719 -52.27 -24.94 -35.45
N PRO A 720 -53.29 -24.35 -34.76
CA PRO A 720 -53.72 -22.98 -35.10
C PRO A 720 -54.26 -22.08 -33.95
N ASN A 721 -54.23 -20.78 -34.27
CA ASN A 721 -54.77 -19.60 -33.55
C ASN A 721 -56.30 -19.42 -33.86
N PRO A 722 -57.09 -18.40 -33.39
CA PRO A 722 -56.71 -16.96 -33.39
C PRO A 722 -57.40 -15.94 -32.41
N ASN A 723 -56.90 -14.68 -32.45
CA ASN A 723 -57.63 -13.39 -32.29
C ASN A 723 -58.09 -12.92 -30.86
N LEU A 724 -58.16 -11.62 -30.48
CA LEU A 724 -58.04 -10.30 -31.18
C LEU A 724 -57.62 -9.15 -30.21
N ASN A 725 -56.65 -8.32 -30.61
CA ASN A 725 -56.59 -6.83 -30.63
C ASN A 725 -56.88 -5.85 -29.44
N LEU A 726 -56.10 -4.74 -29.48
CA LEU A 726 -56.37 -3.31 -29.14
C LEU A 726 -55.99 -2.67 -27.78
N ASN A 727 -55.00 -1.76 -27.89
CA ASN A 727 -54.72 -0.56 -27.07
C ASN A 727 -55.86 0.50 -27.22
N PRO A 728 -56.05 1.55 -26.35
CA PRO A 728 -55.05 2.64 -26.20
C PRO A 728 -55.05 3.60 -24.95
N LYS A 729 -53.93 4.32 -24.79
CA LYS A 729 -53.73 5.76 -24.44
C LYS A 729 -54.48 6.49 -23.26
N SER A 730 -53.65 7.24 -22.51
CA SER A 730 -53.74 8.70 -22.16
C SER A 730 -54.27 9.22 -20.81
N ASN A 731 -53.64 10.35 -20.42
CA ASN A 731 -54.07 11.45 -19.52
C ASN A 731 -54.12 11.16 -17.99
N LEU A 732 -53.40 11.90 -17.12
CA LEU A 732 -53.38 13.35 -16.77
C LEU A 732 -54.41 13.73 -15.69
N ASN A 733 -53.88 14.21 -14.55
CA ASN A 733 -54.47 15.09 -13.51
C ASN A 733 -55.84 14.75 -12.91
N SER A 734 -55.91 14.66 -11.57
CA SER A 734 -56.50 15.76 -10.77
C SER A 734 -56.43 15.53 -9.25
N ASN A 735 -56.47 16.64 -8.52
CA ASN A 735 -56.53 16.74 -7.06
C ASN A 735 -57.82 16.15 -6.47
N SER A 736 -57.81 15.78 -5.19
CA SER A 736 -58.71 16.41 -4.21
C SER A 736 -58.35 16.10 -2.75
N ASN A 737 -58.56 17.08 -1.89
CA ASN A 737 -58.40 16.99 -0.44
C ASN A 737 -59.55 16.21 0.21
N SER A 738 -59.28 15.59 1.35
CA SER A 738 -60.22 15.73 2.48
C SER A 738 -59.45 15.81 3.81
N SER A 739 -59.93 16.65 4.72
CA SER A 739 -59.27 16.99 5.99
C SER A 739 -60.33 17.18 7.07
N LEU A 740 -60.09 16.62 8.26
CA LEU A 740 -60.81 16.73 9.56
C LEU A 740 -59.85 16.03 10.57
N THR A 741 -59.60 16.46 11.82
CA THR A 741 -60.28 17.44 12.68
C THR A 741 -59.31 18.14 13.66
N LEU A 742 -59.72 19.35 14.05
CA LEU A 742 -59.44 20.11 15.29
C LEU A 742 -59.22 19.25 16.58
N SER A 743 -58.58 19.72 17.69
CA SER A 743 -58.36 21.11 18.16
C SER A 743 -57.45 21.24 19.41
N LYS A 744 -56.97 22.49 19.66
CA LYS A 744 -56.67 23.15 20.97
C LYS A 744 -55.45 22.62 21.77
N SER A 745 -54.66 23.44 22.48
CA SER A 745 -54.70 24.90 22.73
C SER A 745 -53.36 25.48 23.23
N LYS A 746 -53.11 26.78 22.93
CA LYS A 746 -52.58 27.90 23.78
C LYS A 746 -51.61 27.58 24.94
N ASN A 747 -50.59 28.37 25.27
CA ASN A 747 -50.15 29.74 24.93
C ASN A 747 -48.63 29.85 25.30
N ALA A 748 -47.76 30.45 24.48
CA ALA A 748 -47.37 31.87 24.46
C ALA A 748 -46.50 32.37 25.65
N ASN A 749 -45.28 32.78 25.31
CA ASN A 749 -44.54 33.99 25.77
C ASN A 749 -43.92 34.03 27.19
N ALA A 750 -42.82 34.74 27.47
CA ALA A 750 -41.74 35.30 26.64
C ALA A 750 -40.60 35.85 27.55
N ASN A 751 -39.46 36.19 26.93
CA ASN A 751 -38.57 37.34 27.26
C ASN A 751 -37.67 37.35 28.52
N THR A 752 -36.45 37.89 28.30
CA THR A 752 -35.63 38.74 29.21
C THR A 752 -35.00 38.08 30.47
N ASN A 753 -33.85 38.50 31.01
CA ASN A 753 -32.87 39.53 30.62
C ASN A 753 -31.50 39.32 31.32
N THR A 754 -30.42 39.76 30.66
CA THR A 754 -29.21 40.45 31.18
C THR A 754 -28.54 40.08 32.55
N ASN A 755 -27.21 39.88 32.46
CA ASN A 755 -26.15 40.67 33.15
C ASN A 755 -25.50 40.29 34.52
N ILE A 756 -24.15 40.43 34.48
CA ILE A 756 -23.26 41.10 35.48
C ILE A 756 -22.70 40.30 36.68
N SER A 757 -21.48 39.77 36.45
CA SER A 757 -20.19 39.98 37.15
C SER A 757 -19.97 39.84 38.68
N SER A 758 -18.75 39.37 38.97
CA SER A 758 -17.76 39.89 39.94
C SER A 758 -17.48 39.09 41.23
N ASN A 759 -16.21 38.65 41.30
CA ASN A 759 -15.25 38.58 42.40
C ASN A 759 -15.73 38.48 43.85
N LEU A 760 -15.08 37.60 44.62
CA LEU A 760 -14.14 38.03 45.68
C LEU A 760 -13.21 36.88 46.11
N GLU A 761 -12.01 37.25 46.53
CA GLU A 761 -11.00 36.38 47.13
C GLU A 761 -11.32 36.17 48.63
N ASP A 762 -10.91 35.04 49.22
CA ASP A 762 -10.06 35.11 50.43
C ASP A 762 -9.32 33.79 50.72
N SER A 763 -8.38 33.88 51.67
CA SER A 763 -7.25 32.98 51.92
C SER A 763 -7.42 32.07 53.14
N GLN A 764 -6.69 30.93 53.19
CA GLN A 764 -5.75 30.58 54.29
C GLN A 764 -5.09 29.18 54.14
N GLN A 765 -4.08 28.92 54.98
CA GLN A 765 -3.02 27.90 54.82
C GLN A 765 -3.34 26.53 55.45
N ASN A 766 -2.79 25.44 54.90
CA ASN A 766 -1.84 24.55 55.63
C ASN A 766 -1.31 23.35 54.78
N SER A 767 0.02 23.29 54.68
CA SER A 767 0.95 22.12 54.80
C SER A 767 0.37 20.71 55.11
N LEU A 768 0.92 19.56 54.65
CA LEU A 768 2.34 19.15 54.48
C LEU A 768 2.57 18.05 53.39
N LEU A 769 3.70 18.20 52.66
CA LEU A 769 4.74 17.20 52.30
C LEU A 769 4.46 15.66 52.26
N LYS A 770 4.70 15.07 51.07
CA LYS A 770 5.61 13.91 50.72
C LYS A 770 5.07 13.16 49.47
N ASN A 771 5.86 12.66 48.52
CA ASN A 771 7.26 12.90 48.16
C ASN A 771 7.42 12.58 46.66
N LYS A 772 8.10 13.45 45.88
CA LYS A 772 8.49 13.13 44.49
C LYS A 772 9.77 12.32 44.49
N ASN A 773 9.85 11.29 43.64
CA ASN A 773 11.11 10.69 43.17
C ASN A 773 10.89 10.10 41.76
N PHE A 774 10.86 10.97 40.75
CA PHE A 774 11.06 10.56 39.35
C PHE A 774 12.55 10.71 39.04
N VAL A 775 13.22 9.60 38.76
CA VAL A 775 14.63 9.60 38.32
C VAL A 775 14.67 9.85 36.82
N ASN A 776 15.29 10.96 36.40
CA ASN A 776 15.61 11.20 34.99
C ASN A 776 16.65 10.19 34.52
N LEU A 777 16.27 9.27 33.64
CA LEU A 777 17.17 8.36 32.95
C LEU A 777 17.47 8.90 31.55
N THR A 778 18.27 9.98 31.49
CA THR A 778 18.80 10.55 30.26
C THR A 778 20.29 10.85 30.43
N THR A 779 21.13 10.00 29.86
CA THR A 779 22.51 10.33 29.47
C THR A 779 22.76 9.68 28.13
N ASP A 780 22.77 10.48 27.07
CA ASP A 780 23.31 10.07 25.78
C ASP A 780 24.80 9.74 25.92
N ASN A 781 25.29 8.84 25.06
CA ASN A 781 26.69 8.73 24.67
C ASN A 781 26.76 7.91 23.39
N GLU A 782 27.43 8.42 22.36
CA GLU A 782 27.60 7.79 21.05
C GLU A 782 28.84 6.87 21.02
N GLU A 783 28.93 5.90 21.95
CA GLU A 783 30.06 4.97 22.04
C GLU A 783 29.62 3.51 22.35
N ASP A 784 28.76 2.92 21.52
CA ASP A 784 28.28 1.53 21.70
C ASP A 784 28.33 0.67 20.40
N GLU A 785 29.07 1.09 19.37
CA GLU A 785 29.13 0.40 18.07
C GLU A 785 30.29 -0.61 17.92
N LYS A 786 30.99 -0.99 19.00
CA LYS A 786 32.20 -1.84 18.96
C LYS A 786 32.30 -2.97 19.99
N ALA A 787 31.22 -3.35 20.67
CA ALA A 787 31.24 -4.44 21.66
C ALA A 787 29.99 -5.34 21.61
N GLN A 788 29.83 -6.12 20.52
CA GLN A 788 28.77 -7.13 20.46
C GLN A 788 28.97 -8.29 19.44
N ASP A 789 30.21 -8.72 19.22
CA ASP A 789 30.49 -10.06 18.68
C ASP A 789 30.90 -10.97 19.84
N PHE A 790 29.99 -11.82 20.33
CA PHE A 790 30.23 -13.19 20.82
C PHE A 790 28.90 -13.84 21.28
N ALA A 791 28.74 -15.14 21.02
CA ALA A 791 27.61 -16.01 21.40
C ALA A 791 26.27 -15.85 20.65
N LEU A 792 26.27 -16.14 19.34
CA LEU A 792 25.07 -16.51 18.55
C LEU A 792 25.07 -18.01 18.23
N GLN A 793 24.66 -18.85 19.19
CA GLN A 793 24.29 -20.25 18.94
C GLN A 793 23.04 -20.60 19.77
N ASN A 794 21.87 -20.26 19.21
CA ASN A 794 20.55 -20.89 19.35
C ASN A 794 19.53 -19.97 18.68
N PHE A 795 19.07 -20.36 17.48
CA PHE A 795 18.17 -19.56 16.65
C PHE A 795 16.73 -19.61 17.17
N ASN A 796 16.35 -18.66 18.04
CA ASN A 796 14.94 -18.39 18.32
C ASN A 796 14.32 -17.71 17.10
N SER A 797 13.82 -18.53 16.17
CA SER A 797 13.08 -18.07 14.99
C SER A 797 11.76 -17.40 15.37
N GLY A 798 11.20 -16.60 14.45
CA GLY A 798 9.86 -16.00 14.66
C GLY A 798 8.78 -17.05 14.91
N TRP A 799 8.95 -18.27 14.38
CA TRP A 799 8.11 -19.43 14.64
C TRP A 799 8.03 -19.80 16.13
N GLN A 800 9.11 -19.67 16.91
CA GLN A 800 9.04 -19.92 18.36
C GLN A 800 8.05 -18.97 19.05
N SER A 801 7.99 -17.70 18.63
CA SER A 801 7.02 -16.74 19.16
C SER A 801 5.58 -17.08 18.76
N VAL A 802 5.37 -17.72 17.60
CA VAL A 802 4.04 -18.21 17.18
C VAL A 802 3.66 -19.46 18.00
N ASN A 803 4.58 -20.42 18.16
CA ASN A 803 4.40 -21.63 18.98
C ASN A 803 4.04 -21.29 20.43
N ASP A 804 4.74 -20.31 21.02
CA ASP A 804 4.49 -19.77 22.37
C ASP A 804 3.08 -19.19 22.53
N ILE A 805 2.55 -18.53 21.49
CA ILE A 805 1.19 -18.00 21.49
C ILE A 805 0.16 -19.13 21.40
N HIS A 806 0.41 -20.17 20.61
CA HIS A 806 -0.51 -21.29 20.43
C HIS A 806 -0.41 -22.40 21.47
N GLY A 807 0.57 -22.32 22.38
CA GLY A 807 0.79 -23.33 23.42
C GLY A 807 1.27 -24.66 22.86
N TRP A 808 2.02 -24.64 21.76
CA TRP A 808 2.61 -25.85 21.18
C TRP A 808 3.82 -26.27 22.01
N VAL A 809 3.72 -27.45 22.62
CA VAL A 809 4.74 -28.00 23.51
C VAL A 809 5.82 -28.67 22.66
N THR A 810 7.06 -28.21 22.79
CA THR A 810 8.25 -28.79 22.13
C THR A 810 8.83 -29.94 22.95
N ASP A 811 8.00 -30.90 23.36
CA ASP A 811 8.41 -32.07 24.15
C ASP A 811 8.69 -33.27 23.22
N ASP A 812 9.61 -33.09 22.28
CA ASP A 812 10.31 -34.23 21.67
C ASP A 812 11.70 -33.82 21.12
N PRO A 813 12.81 -34.18 21.79
CA PRO A 813 14.16 -33.84 21.34
C PRO A 813 14.53 -34.44 19.97
N ILE A 814 13.76 -35.45 19.53
CA ILE A 814 13.93 -36.12 18.23
C ILE A 814 13.29 -35.29 17.11
N LEU A 815 12.13 -34.69 17.35
CA LEU A 815 11.46 -33.79 16.38
C LEU A 815 12.17 -32.43 16.25
N ALA A 816 12.94 -32.00 17.26
CA ALA A 816 13.79 -30.81 17.15
C ALA A 816 14.92 -30.97 16.09
N GLN A 817 15.32 -32.20 15.76
CA GLN A 817 16.26 -32.47 14.67
C GLN A 817 15.56 -32.63 13.31
N GLU A 818 14.33 -33.17 13.25
CA GLU A 818 13.60 -33.32 11.98
C GLU A 818 12.93 -32.02 11.50
N HIS A 819 12.37 -31.20 12.39
CA HIS A 819 11.87 -29.86 12.04
C HIS A 819 12.99 -28.83 11.82
N GLY A 820 14.23 -29.16 12.19
CA GLY A 820 15.43 -28.38 11.87
C GLY A 820 15.90 -28.53 10.41
N THR A 821 15.38 -29.51 9.68
CA THR A 821 15.68 -29.74 8.26
C THR A 821 14.41 -30.01 7.46
N TYR A 822 13.68 -28.94 7.13
CA TYR A 822 12.74 -28.97 6.00
C TYR A 822 13.52 -29.13 4.69
N ILE A 823 13.85 -30.38 4.36
CA ILE A 823 14.40 -30.74 3.05
C ILE A 823 13.30 -30.48 2.03
N HIS A 824 13.43 -29.38 1.29
CA HIS A 824 12.88 -29.31 -0.06
C HIS A 824 13.34 -30.57 -0.79
N LYS A 825 12.41 -31.44 -1.21
CA LYS A 825 12.71 -32.37 -2.30
C LYS A 825 12.90 -31.53 -3.54
N ASP A 826 14.16 -31.25 -3.85
CA ASP A 826 14.57 -30.53 -5.05
C ASP A 826 13.99 -31.21 -6.29
N ILE A 827 12.94 -30.61 -6.84
CA ILE A 827 12.55 -30.79 -8.24
C ILE A 827 12.80 -29.44 -8.93
N ASN A 828 14.06 -29.05 -8.96
CA ASN A 828 14.60 -28.13 -9.96
C ASN A 828 16.06 -28.53 -10.25
N PRO A 829 16.47 -28.65 -11.52
CA PRO A 829 17.82 -29.05 -11.87
C PRO A 829 18.79 -27.88 -11.66
N THR A 830 19.64 -27.96 -10.64
CA THR A 830 20.76 -27.04 -10.47
C THR A 830 21.78 -27.22 -11.61
N PRO A 831 22.13 -26.15 -12.35
CA PRO A 831 23.29 -26.19 -13.23
C PRO A 831 24.56 -26.14 -12.37
N THR A 832 25.35 -27.19 -12.43
CA THR A 832 26.63 -27.28 -11.73
C THR A 832 27.68 -26.38 -12.38
N PHE A 833 28.15 -25.36 -11.67
CA PHE A 833 29.53 -24.88 -11.83
C PHE A 833 30.12 -24.53 -10.47
N ASN A 834 31.27 -25.13 -10.17
CA ASN A 834 31.94 -25.04 -8.88
C ASN A 834 33.41 -24.70 -9.13
N LEU A 835 33.81 -23.48 -8.80
CA LEU A 835 35.17 -22.96 -9.00
C LEU A 835 35.74 -22.50 -7.66
N SER A 836 36.44 -23.41 -6.98
CA SER A 836 37.73 -23.14 -6.31
C SER A 836 38.15 -24.32 -5.43
N LYS A 837 39.22 -25.01 -5.81
CA LYS A 837 40.24 -25.51 -4.90
C LYS A 837 41.57 -25.61 -5.63
N ASN A 838 42.56 -24.88 -5.13
CA ASN A 838 43.86 -25.46 -4.79
C ASN A 838 44.57 -24.53 -3.82
N ASP A 839 44.68 -24.99 -2.58
CA ASP A 839 45.49 -24.36 -1.54
C ASP A 839 46.98 -24.50 -1.88
N SER A 840 47.77 -23.48 -1.55
CA SER A 840 49.12 -23.74 -1.03
C SER A 840 49.55 -22.62 -0.09
N ASN A 841 50.10 -23.04 1.06
CA ASN A 841 50.56 -22.15 2.11
C ASN A 841 51.75 -21.31 1.66
N ASN A 842 51.86 -20.07 2.14
CA ASN A 842 52.97 -19.74 3.05
C ASN A 842 52.79 -18.40 3.77
N THR A 843 53.28 -18.37 5.00
CA THR A 843 53.44 -17.19 5.84
C THR A 843 54.50 -16.23 5.28
N HIS A 844 54.28 -14.91 5.36
CA HIS A 844 55.23 -13.93 5.94
C HIS A 844 54.78 -12.46 5.78
N THR A 845 54.67 -11.77 6.93
CA THR A 845 55.01 -10.36 7.20
C THR A 845 55.11 -9.34 6.03
N SER A 846 54.22 -8.34 6.04
CA SER A 846 54.50 -6.99 5.48
C SER A 846 55.45 -6.20 6.41
N PRO A 847 56.22 -5.19 5.92
CA PRO A 847 55.71 -3.80 5.95
C PRO A 847 56.17 -2.99 4.68
N PRO A 848 56.33 -1.64 4.62
CA PRO A 848 55.53 -0.85 3.65
C PRO A 848 56.31 0.14 2.74
N ASN A 849 55.53 0.94 1.97
CA ASN A 849 55.80 2.30 1.45
C ASN A 849 56.25 2.57 -0.02
N HIS A 850 55.73 3.73 -0.50
CA HIS A 850 56.24 4.70 -1.50
C HIS A 850 55.93 4.61 -3.03
N TYR A 851 54.88 5.36 -3.42
CA TYR A 851 54.87 6.56 -4.31
C TYR A 851 55.45 6.55 -5.77
N LEU A 852 54.62 7.08 -6.70
CA LEU A 852 54.88 8.05 -7.80
C LEU A 852 55.22 7.67 -9.29
N SER A 853 54.42 8.29 -10.19
CA SER A 853 54.70 8.91 -11.52
C SER A 853 55.17 8.12 -12.78
N SER A 854 54.25 7.92 -13.74
CA SER A 854 54.09 8.59 -15.08
C SER A 854 55.30 9.21 -15.88
N PRO A 855 55.20 9.54 -17.21
CA PRO A 855 55.19 8.63 -18.38
C PRO A 855 56.21 9.01 -19.56
N PRO A 856 55.93 8.99 -20.90
CA PRO A 856 56.71 8.26 -21.94
C PRO A 856 57.42 9.13 -23.04
N PRO A 857 58.13 8.56 -24.05
CA PRO A 857 57.57 8.54 -25.44
C PRO A 857 58.07 7.48 -26.49
N HIS A 858 57.22 7.25 -27.51
CA HIS A 858 57.39 6.93 -28.96
C HIS A 858 58.58 6.17 -29.65
N LYS A 859 58.23 5.03 -30.31
CA LYS A 859 58.35 4.61 -31.77
C LYS A 859 59.68 4.75 -32.56
N PRO A 860 60.04 3.81 -33.49
CA PRO A 860 59.26 3.53 -34.73
C PRO A 860 59.27 2.07 -35.32
N MET A 861 58.70 1.94 -36.54
CA MET A 861 58.51 0.80 -37.50
C MET A 861 59.84 0.18 -38.07
N ILE A 862 59.96 -0.95 -38.83
CA ILE A 862 59.04 -1.82 -39.64
C ILE A 862 59.66 -3.25 -39.97
N ILE A 863 58.84 -4.33 -39.97
CA ILE A 863 58.75 -5.53 -40.89
C ILE A 863 59.89 -6.61 -41.14
N LEU A 864 59.54 -7.88 -40.80
CA LEU A 864 59.79 -9.24 -41.43
C LEU A 864 61.21 -9.80 -41.75
N PRO A 865 61.38 -11.13 -41.99
CA PRO A 865 60.63 -12.34 -41.51
C PRO A 865 61.53 -13.51 -41.02
N GLN A 866 60.97 -14.49 -40.29
CA GLN A 866 61.33 -15.92 -40.48
C GLN A 866 60.27 -16.90 -39.94
N GLN A 867 60.25 -18.12 -40.47
CA GLN A 867 59.20 -19.14 -40.29
C GLN A 867 59.23 -19.84 -38.93
N LEU A 868 58.06 -20.32 -38.50
CA LEU A 868 57.89 -21.35 -37.46
C LEU A 868 56.78 -22.30 -37.90
N ASP A 869 57.04 -23.60 -37.79
CA ASP A 869 56.11 -24.67 -38.15
C ASP A 869 54.99 -24.85 -37.11
N LEU A 870 53.89 -25.47 -37.54
CA LEU A 870 52.63 -25.58 -36.80
C LEU A 870 52.61 -26.79 -35.86
N GLU A 871 52.30 -26.56 -34.58
CA GLU A 871 51.68 -27.57 -33.71
C GLU A 871 50.15 -27.32 -33.61
N PRO A 872 49.34 -28.37 -33.41
CA PRO A 872 47.88 -28.25 -33.41
C PRO A 872 47.35 -27.57 -32.15
N ILE A 873 46.56 -26.51 -32.34
CA ILE A 873 45.86 -25.81 -31.26
C ILE A 873 44.70 -26.70 -30.79
N ASN A 874 44.69 -27.07 -29.51
CA ASN A 874 43.47 -27.54 -28.85
C ASN A 874 42.54 -26.33 -28.66
N GLU A 875 41.53 -26.22 -29.52
CA GLU A 875 40.44 -25.26 -29.31
C GLU A 875 39.60 -25.69 -28.11
N GLU A 876 39.64 -24.92 -27.02
CA GLU A 876 38.65 -25.04 -25.97
C GLU A 876 37.28 -24.66 -26.55
N TYR A 877 36.40 -25.65 -26.68
CA TYR A 877 35.00 -25.43 -27.05
C TYR A 877 34.29 -24.62 -25.96
N ILE A 878 34.31 -23.28 -26.09
CA ILE A 878 33.43 -22.39 -25.34
C ILE A 878 32.00 -22.73 -25.76
N SER A 879 31.27 -23.46 -24.91
CA SER A 879 29.86 -23.76 -25.11
C SER A 879 29.08 -22.44 -25.18
N GLN A 880 28.46 -22.15 -26.32
CA GLN A 880 27.70 -20.91 -26.46
C GLN A 880 26.46 -20.97 -25.55
N GLU A 881 26.30 -19.95 -24.70
CA GLU A 881 25.14 -19.83 -23.82
C GLU A 881 23.98 -19.17 -24.57
N ILE A 882 22.82 -19.81 -24.58
CA ILE A 882 21.60 -19.24 -25.18
C ILE A 882 20.74 -18.63 -24.07
N HIS A 883 20.58 -17.31 -24.12
CA HIS A 883 19.68 -16.58 -23.24
C HIS A 883 18.26 -16.56 -23.83
N MET A 884 17.33 -17.31 -23.23
CA MET A 884 15.92 -17.32 -23.60
C MET A 884 15.11 -16.35 -22.72
N ARG A 885 14.45 -15.37 -23.35
CA ARG A 885 13.50 -14.46 -22.68
C ARG A 885 12.08 -15.03 -22.80
N VAL A 886 11.57 -15.63 -21.73
CA VAL A 886 10.27 -16.31 -21.69
C VAL A 886 9.24 -15.41 -21.03
N LYS A 887 8.10 -15.19 -21.71
CA LYS A 887 6.96 -14.44 -21.14
C LYS A 887 6.24 -15.30 -20.10
N THR A 888 6.11 -14.79 -18.87
CA THR A 888 5.49 -15.48 -17.74
C THR A 888 4.08 -14.99 -17.42
N GLY A 889 3.73 -13.78 -17.86
CA GLY A 889 2.40 -13.22 -17.63
C GLY A 889 2.14 -11.94 -18.43
N SER A 890 0.89 -11.55 -18.50
CA SER A 890 0.49 -10.24 -19.02
C SER A 890 -0.90 -9.84 -18.55
N THR A 891 -1.12 -8.53 -18.50
CA THR A 891 -2.44 -7.95 -18.26
C THR A 891 -3.17 -7.72 -19.58
N THR A 892 -4.48 -7.49 -19.50
CA THR A 892 -5.22 -6.79 -20.56
C THR A 892 -4.74 -5.32 -20.69
N ILE A 893 -5.17 -4.64 -21.76
CA ILE A 893 -5.10 -3.18 -21.84
C ILE A 893 -6.28 -2.61 -21.04
N HIS A 894 -5.98 -1.68 -20.13
CA HIS A 894 -6.97 -1.03 -19.28
C HIS A 894 -7.48 0.26 -19.94
N ASN A 895 -8.74 0.60 -19.70
CA ASN A 895 -9.36 1.87 -20.11
C ASN A 895 -9.33 2.17 -21.62
N ILE A 896 -9.43 1.12 -22.46
CA ILE A 896 -9.43 1.24 -23.92
C ILE A 896 -10.47 2.27 -24.36
N GLY A 897 -10.05 3.26 -25.15
CA GLY A 897 -10.92 4.32 -25.67
C GLY A 897 -11.50 5.27 -24.61
N GLY A 898 -10.99 5.25 -23.37
CA GLY A 898 -11.46 6.07 -22.26
C GLY A 898 -12.79 5.61 -21.65
N HIS A 899 -13.28 4.41 -22.00
CA HIS A 899 -14.60 3.92 -21.62
C HIS A 899 -14.83 3.80 -20.10
N ALA A 900 -13.78 3.55 -19.31
CA ALA A 900 -13.90 3.49 -17.86
C ALA A 900 -13.76 4.89 -17.23
N PHE A 901 -12.77 5.65 -17.69
CA PHE A 901 -12.54 7.02 -17.26
C PHE A 901 -11.88 7.88 -18.34
N SER A 902 -12.50 9.02 -18.63
CA SER A 902 -11.95 10.11 -19.45
C SER A 902 -12.13 11.47 -18.77
N ILE A 903 -11.39 12.47 -19.25
CA ILE A 903 -11.44 13.86 -18.80
C ILE A 903 -11.93 14.73 -19.96
N PRO A 904 -13.08 15.43 -19.83
CA PRO A 904 -13.55 16.34 -20.86
C PRO A 904 -12.62 17.55 -21.05
N ILE A 905 -12.33 17.87 -22.31
CA ILE A 905 -11.54 19.03 -22.76
C ILE A 905 -12.39 20.30 -22.71
#